data_AF-A0A2S7PZZ9-F1
#
_entry.id   AF-A0A2S7PZZ9-F1
#
_cell.length_a   1.000
_cell.length_b   1.000
_cell.length_c   1.000
_cell.angle_alpha   90.00
_cell.angle_beta   90.00
_cell.angle_gamma   90.00
#
_symmetry.space_group_name_H-M   'P 1'
#
loop_
_entity.id
_entity.type
_entity.pdbx_description
1 polymer ?
#
loop_
_entity_poly.entity_id
_entity_poly.type
_entity_poly.pdbx_seq_one_letter_code
_entity_poly.pdbx_strand_id
1 'polypeptide(L)'
;MEGSLNETKGISLLHTEKLNHGITASIANSEKSPVEVHTTPFIENAAIERTLTLKCDLRLLPPLMILFMITFIDRINIGNAKIEGMTTELKMKNTDYNKALWILNIPYTILPLPSNMLMKNGFVKPSVFLSGQMFCWSLCTIGLGVTKSFSGVLVCRFLMGCFEAGFVPAIPPATKILKGSLGCAYLIGRYYKRRDFPIRYALFFGAAVLAGAFGGLLAFGIRNMDGVGGYRGWRWIFIIEGLLTVLTTGIGLLFIPDYPENSKFLKPEEKEYMLEMLKIDAGPSQPNHYNYFVMKECLLDPKIWLATFAYFGADTAASSIVAFQPTILTALGYSKAQAQVHTIPVFIVALVCSLTTSYFSGYLRHRYGFILLGALIGIVGWSIELTVPISAIRARYFGLFAITTSAYIQMPLLVVWISNNMGGNAKSAFGTGFMIGLGNCGNFVSSNVFITTETPKFKTGFSTGLALCVVSIVFATAIEVMLWVSNKRRDAGKENAKFDHEEILEHVRPKGSSGASPFSIAIVGAGIGGITLSIALATHTSFQITIYESRPAFSEIGAGVGFGLNACRAMSLISPSVAEAWERVKATNLRPEKDHVWFDFRDGMSDDFDLIAEILNEKDFLHTAGSRAQFLDELVKLIPADVKIEFSKKVADVQEVDGGKMKIVFADGGHVIADAVVGCDGVRSKCRQILLGDDDEASRAVYTGKYAYRKVVPMKKAVEFVDEDMEMRNLIVGRGGHIVMMPIMNGAAANFVVFRDAEGAPWTDRRWVIPSSRDEVMQDFKDWGKKVLKILEIIDLLQLIEHPEKWALFHHLPASTYAKGNFCLLGDAAHASTPHCGAGAGFAIEDAHLLSGLLTPDLISSPADIKIAFQAYDRLRRPRSQELVRRSRANGMLLDLQNPDGGEITHEKIIPLFEDNQAWVWTADLAKMLTDARDVFKELKGE
;
A
#
# COMPACT_ATOMS: atom_id res chain seq x y z
N MET A 1 67.37 -6.42 45.93
CA MET A 1 66.92 -7.26 44.81
C MET A 1 66.24 -6.35 43.78
N GLU A 2 66.92 -5.41 43.09
CA GLU A 2 68.13 -5.54 42.24
C GLU A 2 67.91 -6.50 41.07
N GLY A 3 68.20 -6.17 39.80
CA GLY A 3 68.68 -4.93 39.15
C GLY A 3 68.29 -4.96 37.64
N SER A 4 68.15 -3.82 36.93
CA SER A 4 69.20 -3.06 36.22
C SER A 4 69.92 -3.87 35.10
N LEU A 5 70.23 -3.38 33.89
CA LEU A 5 70.11 -2.07 33.20
C LEU A 5 70.52 -2.25 31.71
N ASN A 6 70.45 -1.18 30.88
CA ASN A 6 71.20 -0.96 29.61
C ASN A 6 70.88 -1.82 28.35
N GLU A 7 71.14 -1.41 27.09
CA GLU A 7 71.12 -0.08 26.42
C GLU A 7 71.18 -0.26 24.86
N THR A 8 70.69 0.73 24.10
CA THR A 8 71.03 1.16 22.71
C THR A 8 71.29 0.19 21.51
N LYS A 9 70.49 0.38 20.44
CA LYS A 9 70.78 0.43 18.96
C LYS A 9 71.90 -0.44 18.30
N GLY A 10 71.56 -1.07 17.15
CA GLY A 10 72.28 -0.78 15.89
C GLY A 10 72.60 -1.89 14.85
N ILE A 11 71.79 -1.94 13.78
CA ILE A 11 72.19 -1.98 12.34
C ILE A 11 72.89 -3.24 11.70
N SER A 12 72.33 -3.65 10.53
CA SER A 12 72.97 -4.25 9.33
C SER A 12 73.31 -5.75 9.23
N LEU A 13 72.74 -6.42 8.20
CA LEU A 13 73.52 -6.98 7.06
C LEU A 13 72.64 -7.27 5.81
N LEU A 14 73.29 -7.37 4.63
CA LEU A 14 72.73 -7.28 3.27
C LEU A 14 73.20 -8.42 2.35
N HIS A 15 72.31 -8.96 1.48
CA HIS A 15 72.49 -9.21 0.02
C HIS A 15 71.25 -9.96 -0.54
N THR A 16 70.43 -9.47 -1.48
CA THR A 16 70.61 -9.30 -2.95
C THR A 16 71.15 -10.54 -3.67
N GLU A 17 70.56 -11.06 -4.75
CA GLU A 17 69.79 -10.44 -5.86
C GLU A 17 68.45 -11.21 -6.15
N LYS A 18 67.66 -11.05 -7.24
CA LYS A 18 67.74 -10.29 -8.52
C LYS A 18 66.32 -9.99 -9.09
N LEU A 19 66.22 -9.66 -10.39
CA LEU A 19 65.01 -9.54 -11.25
C LEU A 19 63.97 -8.46 -10.86
N ASN A 20 64.34 -7.21 -11.15
CA ASN A 20 63.41 -6.11 -11.28
C ASN A 20 63.94 -5.21 -12.40
N HIS A 21 63.26 -5.14 -13.57
CA HIS A 21 63.40 -4.07 -14.59
C HIS A 21 62.32 -4.25 -15.68
N GLY A 22 61.27 -3.44 -15.60
CA GLY A 22 60.17 -3.43 -16.56
C GLY A 22 58.86 -2.99 -15.89
N ILE A 23 58.27 -1.90 -16.38
CA ILE A 23 56.98 -1.34 -15.93
C ILE A 23 57.04 -0.57 -14.58
N THR A 24 57.96 0.39 -14.48
CA THR A 24 57.91 1.52 -13.53
C THR A 24 57.91 2.86 -14.28
N ALA A 25 57.02 3.00 -15.27
CA ALA A 25 56.86 4.22 -16.08
C ALA A 25 55.43 4.37 -16.65
N SER A 26 54.42 4.18 -15.81
CA SER A 26 53.01 4.48 -16.10
C SER A 26 52.24 4.50 -14.77
N ILE A 27 51.22 5.34 -14.62
CA ILE A 27 50.44 5.54 -13.38
C ILE A 27 51.23 6.25 -12.26
N ALA A 28 51.86 7.37 -12.60
CA ALA A 28 52.14 8.46 -11.66
C ALA A 28 51.29 9.68 -12.05
N ASN A 29 49.95 9.54 -11.97
CA ASN A 29 48.96 10.63 -11.99
C ASN A 29 47.52 10.08 -11.87
N SER A 30 47.08 9.77 -10.65
CA SER A 30 45.72 10.07 -10.17
C SER A 30 45.58 9.70 -8.70
N GLU A 31 45.84 10.65 -7.81
CA GLU A 31 45.16 10.61 -6.52
C GLU A 31 43.65 10.77 -6.78
N LYS A 32 42.87 9.76 -6.41
CA LYS A 32 41.43 9.92 -6.20
C LYS A 32 41.15 9.57 -4.75
N SER A 33 40.62 10.57 -4.04
CA SER A 33 40.14 10.48 -2.67
C SER A 33 39.20 9.29 -2.48
N PRO A 34 39.08 8.75 -1.25
CA PRO A 34 38.03 7.77 -0.94
C PRO A 34 36.67 8.37 -1.32
N VAL A 35 35.89 7.62 -2.10
CA VAL A 35 34.57 8.06 -2.55
C VAL A 35 33.63 8.00 -1.35
N GLU A 36 33.32 9.15 -0.78
CA GLU A 36 32.15 9.31 0.08
C GLU A 36 30.93 8.80 -0.68
N VAL A 37 30.14 7.90 -0.07
CA VAL A 37 28.79 7.62 -0.56
C VAL A 37 27.94 8.84 -0.22
N HIS A 38 28.04 9.86 -1.05
CA HIS A 38 27.06 10.94 -1.08
C HIS A 38 25.72 10.31 -1.41
N THR A 39 24.85 10.16 -0.40
CA THR A 39 23.41 10.17 -0.60
C THR A 39 23.01 11.58 -1.05
N THR A 40 23.33 11.91 -2.30
CA THR A 40 22.75 13.08 -2.95
C THR A 40 21.23 12.97 -2.82
N PRO A 41 20.54 13.97 -2.25
CA PRO A 41 19.08 13.96 -2.23
C PRO A 41 18.58 13.78 -3.66
N PHE A 42 17.55 12.96 -3.88
CA PHE A 42 17.00 12.74 -5.22
C PHE A 42 16.49 14.07 -5.79
N ILE A 43 17.29 14.66 -6.69
CA ILE A 43 16.93 15.91 -7.37
C ILE A 43 16.05 15.54 -8.55
N GLU A 44 14.75 15.90 -8.50
CA GLU A 44 13.85 15.75 -9.63
C GLU A 44 14.36 16.55 -10.84
N ASN A 45 14.99 15.87 -11.79
CA ASN A 45 15.49 16.46 -13.01
C ASN A 45 14.50 16.21 -14.15
N ALA A 46 13.64 17.20 -14.41
CA ALA A 46 12.59 17.14 -15.44
C ALA A 46 13.12 16.82 -16.86
N ALA A 47 14.39 17.12 -17.17
CA ALA A 47 14.98 16.79 -18.47
C ALA A 47 15.36 15.31 -18.58
N ILE A 48 15.87 14.72 -17.49
CA ILE A 48 16.17 13.27 -17.40
C ILE A 48 14.85 12.49 -17.41
N GLU A 49 13.86 12.89 -16.61
CA GLU A 49 12.53 12.27 -16.58
C GLU A 49 11.88 12.27 -17.97
N ARG A 50 11.81 13.42 -18.66
CA ARG A 50 11.24 13.49 -20.01
C ARG A 50 11.95 12.59 -21.02
N THR A 51 13.27 12.45 -20.91
CA THR A 51 14.08 11.60 -21.79
C THR A 51 13.84 10.12 -21.51
N LEU A 52 13.80 9.72 -20.23
CA LEU A 52 13.48 8.35 -19.81
C LEU A 52 12.07 7.96 -20.24
N THR A 53 11.09 8.83 -19.98
CA THR A 53 9.70 8.62 -20.37
C THR A 53 9.57 8.44 -21.89
N LEU A 54 10.25 9.26 -22.71
CA LEU A 54 10.25 9.08 -24.17
C LEU A 54 10.90 7.76 -24.60
N LYS A 55 11.98 7.31 -23.94
CA LYS A 55 12.59 6.00 -24.21
C LYS A 55 11.64 4.86 -23.89
N CYS A 56 10.95 4.92 -22.74
CA CYS A 56 9.92 3.95 -22.37
C CYS A 56 8.75 3.98 -23.37
N ASP A 57 8.27 5.17 -23.73
CA ASP A 57 7.18 5.34 -24.70
C ASP A 57 7.54 4.70 -26.05
N LEU A 58 8.79 4.84 -26.53
CA LEU A 58 9.26 4.23 -27.79
C LEU A 58 9.58 2.73 -27.71
N ARG A 59 9.92 2.19 -26.54
CA ARG A 59 10.33 0.77 -26.38
C ARG A 59 9.26 -0.14 -25.82
N LEU A 60 8.32 0.37 -25.03
CA LEU A 60 7.26 -0.41 -24.39
C LEU A 60 5.94 -0.34 -25.15
N LEU A 61 5.50 0.85 -25.58
CA LEU A 61 4.16 1.00 -26.16
C LEU A 61 4.02 0.41 -27.57
N PRO A 62 4.92 0.65 -28.55
CA PRO A 62 4.74 0.12 -29.91
C PRO A 62 4.65 -1.41 -29.98
N PRO A 63 5.51 -2.20 -29.29
CA PRO A 63 5.33 -3.66 -29.25
C PRO A 63 3.97 -4.05 -28.68
N LEU A 64 3.58 -3.53 -27.50
CA LEU A 64 2.29 -3.86 -26.88
C LEU A 64 1.09 -3.45 -27.76
N MET A 65 1.17 -2.30 -28.42
CA MET A 65 0.16 -1.82 -29.37
C MET A 65 0.05 -2.72 -30.60
N ILE A 66 1.16 -3.18 -31.18
CA ILE A 66 1.14 -4.11 -32.32
C ILE A 66 0.48 -5.43 -31.93
N LEU A 67 0.85 -5.99 -30.77
CA LEU A 67 0.28 -7.25 -30.28
C LEU A 67 -1.23 -7.09 -29.98
N PHE A 68 -1.64 -6.00 -29.33
CA PHE A 68 -3.04 -5.69 -29.05
C PHE A 68 -3.86 -5.32 -30.31
N MET A 69 -3.22 -4.77 -31.34
CA MET A 69 -3.84 -4.57 -32.65
C MET A 69 -4.14 -5.92 -33.29
N ILE A 70 -3.13 -6.79 -33.43
CA ILE A 70 -3.28 -8.16 -33.95
C ILE A 70 -4.38 -8.92 -33.18
N THR A 71 -4.41 -8.73 -31.86
CA THR A 71 -5.43 -9.32 -30.98
C THR A 71 -6.86 -8.97 -31.42
N PHE A 72 -7.10 -7.71 -31.78
CA PHE A 72 -8.42 -7.26 -32.23
C PHE A 72 -8.73 -7.62 -33.68
N ILE A 73 -7.73 -7.76 -34.56
CA ILE A 73 -7.96 -8.16 -35.96
C ILE A 73 -8.62 -9.55 -36.01
N ASP A 74 -8.16 -10.53 -35.23
CA ASP A 74 -8.80 -11.86 -35.17
C ASP A 74 -10.30 -11.79 -34.82
N ARG A 75 -10.66 -10.94 -33.85
CA ARG A 75 -12.05 -10.72 -33.43
C ARG A 75 -12.91 -10.13 -34.54
N ILE A 76 -12.33 -9.34 -35.45
CA ILE A 76 -13.01 -8.75 -36.62
C ILE A 76 -13.14 -9.78 -37.75
N ASN A 77 -12.14 -10.66 -37.92
CA ASN A 77 -12.06 -11.58 -39.04
C ASN A 77 -13.23 -12.54 -39.18
N ILE A 78 -13.87 -12.96 -38.09
CA ILE A 78 -15.05 -13.83 -38.16
C ILE A 78 -16.24 -13.15 -38.87
N GLY A 79 -16.37 -11.83 -38.76
CA GLY A 79 -17.36 -11.03 -39.50
C GLY A 79 -17.05 -10.95 -41.00
N ASN A 80 -15.77 -10.82 -41.36
CA ASN A 80 -15.30 -10.85 -42.75
C ASN A 80 -15.44 -12.27 -43.36
N ALA A 81 -15.06 -13.30 -42.62
CA ALA A 81 -15.15 -14.71 -43.04
C ALA A 81 -16.61 -15.15 -43.29
N LYS A 82 -17.57 -14.63 -42.52
CA LYS A 82 -19.00 -14.86 -42.74
C LYS A 82 -19.45 -14.41 -44.13
N ILE A 83 -19.12 -13.19 -44.53
CA ILE A 83 -19.50 -12.70 -45.87
C ILE A 83 -18.73 -13.43 -46.97
N GLU A 84 -17.49 -13.88 -46.72
CA GLU A 84 -16.71 -14.73 -47.63
C GLU A 84 -17.09 -16.23 -47.62
N GLY A 85 -18.25 -16.58 -47.06
CA GLY A 85 -18.90 -17.88 -47.29
C GLY A 85 -18.52 -18.99 -46.32
N MET A 86 -17.89 -18.67 -45.18
CA MET A 86 -17.59 -19.59 -44.08
C MET A 86 -18.82 -20.39 -43.62
N THR A 87 -19.98 -19.73 -43.48
CA THR A 87 -21.23 -20.36 -43.02
C THR A 87 -21.75 -21.40 -44.00
N THR A 88 -21.66 -21.13 -45.30
CA THR A 88 -22.08 -22.04 -46.38
C THR A 88 -21.17 -23.25 -46.47
N GLU A 89 -19.85 -23.06 -46.41
CA GLU A 89 -18.88 -24.16 -46.55
C GLU A 89 -18.92 -25.12 -45.35
N LEU A 90 -18.99 -24.57 -44.12
CA LEU A 90 -19.05 -25.34 -42.89
C LEU A 90 -20.47 -25.82 -42.52
N LYS A 91 -21.45 -25.61 -43.40
CA LYS A 91 -22.87 -26.02 -43.24
C LYS A 91 -23.51 -25.54 -41.92
N MET A 92 -23.15 -24.33 -41.48
CA MET A 92 -23.67 -23.72 -40.24
C MET A 92 -25.17 -23.46 -40.36
N LYS A 93 -25.95 -23.82 -39.34
CA LYS A 93 -27.41 -23.64 -39.29
C LYS A 93 -27.80 -22.55 -38.29
N ASN A 94 -28.86 -21.80 -38.59
CA ASN A 94 -29.56 -20.90 -37.66
C ASN A 94 -28.63 -20.02 -36.78
N THR A 95 -28.38 -20.46 -35.54
CA THR A 95 -27.61 -19.75 -34.51
C THR A 95 -26.14 -20.19 -34.40
N ASP A 96 -25.66 -21.08 -35.26
CA ASP A 96 -24.29 -21.62 -35.18
C ASP A 96 -23.20 -20.54 -35.33
N TYR A 97 -23.42 -19.53 -36.18
CA TYR A 97 -22.53 -18.36 -36.23
C TYR A 97 -22.49 -17.61 -34.88
N ASN A 98 -23.66 -17.40 -34.27
CA ASN A 98 -23.78 -16.71 -32.98
C ASN A 98 -23.08 -17.52 -31.88
N LYS A 99 -23.21 -18.87 -31.88
CA LYS A 99 -22.46 -19.76 -30.98
C LYS A 99 -20.95 -19.61 -31.15
N ALA A 100 -20.45 -19.52 -32.38
CA ALA A 100 -19.02 -19.28 -32.64
C ALA A 100 -18.55 -17.90 -32.09
N LEU A 101 -19.41 -16.87 -32.11
CA LEU A 101 -19.10 -15.58 -31.48
C LEU A 101 -19.06 -15.69 -29.94
N TRP A 102 -20.11 -16.19 -29.30
CA TRP A 102 -20.21 -16.13 -27.83
C TRP A 102 -19.39 -17.20 -27.10
N ILE A 103 -19.02 -18.33 -27.74
CA ILE A 103 -18.23 -19.39 -27.07
C ILE A 103 -16.83 -18.91 -26.65
N LEU A 104 -16.21 -18.00 -27.40
CA LEU A 104 -14.92 -17.38 -27.06
C LEU A 104 -15.02 -16.54 -25.78
N ASN A 105 -16.18 -15.90 -25.57
CA ASN A 105 -16.40 -15.00 -24.45
C ASN A 105 -16.55 -15.75 -23.11
N ILE A 106 -16.93 -17.04 -23.10
CA ILE A 106 -17.03 -17.83 -21.85
C ILE A 106 -15.68 -17.91 -21.12
N PRO A 107 -14.61 -18.50 -21.70
CA PRO A 107 -13.30 -18.51 -21.05
C PRO A 107 -12.71 -17.10 -20.93
N TYR A 108 -12.94 -16.20 -21.90
CA TYR A 108 -12.45 -14.82 -21.81
C TYR A 108 -13.07 -14.01 -20.66
N THR A 109 -14.26 -14.35 -20.17
CA THR A 109 -14.88 -13.74 -18.98
C THR A 109 -14.51 -14.46 -17.67
N ILE A 110 -14.42 -15.80 -17.70
CA ILE A 110 -14.20 -16.62 -16.48
C ILE A 110 -12.70 -16.75 -16.15
N LEU A 111 -11.87 -17.03 -17.14
CA LEU A 111 -10.45 -17.33 -16.96
C LEU A 111 -9.52 -16.13 -16.68
N PRO A 112 -9.85 -14.84 -16.87
CA PRO A 112 -9.00 -13.72 -16.43
C PRO A 112 -8.51 -13.81 -14.99
N LEU A 113 -9.37 -14.30 -14.09
CA LEU A 113 -9.01 -14.52 -12.68
C LEU A 113 -8.03 -15.71 -12.58
N PRO A 114 -8.39 -16.96 -12.94
CA PRO A 114 -7.47 -18.12 -12.97
C PRO A 114 -6.19 -17.99 -13.80
N SER A 115 -6.18 -17.30 -14.94
CA SER A 115 -4.98 -17.20 -15.80
C SER A 115 -3.91 -16.34 -15.14
N ASN A 116 -4.31 -15.30 -14.41
CA ASN A 116 -3.40 -14.55 -13.53
C ASN A 116 -2.96 -15.38 -12.30
N MET A 117 -3.73 -16.40 -11.88
CA MET A 117 -3.36 -17.32 -10.78
C MET A 117 -2.30 -18.35 -11.16
N LEU A 118 -2.27 -18.78 -12.42
CA LEU A 118 -1.43 -19.86 -12.93
C LEU A 118 0.08 -19.57 -12.94
N MET A 119 0.51 -18.39 -12.47
CA MET A 119 1.90 -17.92 -12.52
C MET A 119 2.38 -17.35 -11.19
N LYS A 120 2.30 -18.17 -10.14
CA LYS A 120 2.87 -17.87 -8.83
C LYS A 120 4.42 -17.87 -8.91
N ASN A 121 5.08 -17.10 -8.04
CA ASN A 121 6.54 -17.14 -7.78
C ASN A 121 7.50 -16.79 -8.95
N GLY A 122 7.08 -16.05 -9.97
CA GLY A 122 8.01 -15.46 -10.95
C GLY A 122 8.73 -16.46 -11.88
N PHE A 123 8.21 -17.68 -12.01
CA PHE A 123 8.78 -18.75 -12.83
C PHE A 123 8.91 -18.43 -14.34
N VAL A 124 8.18 -17.42 -14.84
CA VAL A 124 8.14 -17.07 -16.26
C VAL A 124 8.15 -15.54 -16.41
N LYS A 125 8.97 -15.05 -17.33
CA LYS A 125 9.13 -13.62 -17.62
C LYS A 125 7.92 -13.06 -18.39
N PRO A 126 7.56 -11.77 -18.25
CA PRO A 126 6.44 -11.17 -18.98
C PRO A 126 6.54 -11.34 -20.50
N SER A 127 7.74 -11.15 -21.05
CA SER A 127 8.06 -11.40 -22.47
C SER A 127 7.71 -12.83 -22.92
N VAL A 128 8.11 -13.83 -22.13
CA VAL A 128 7.88 -15.26 -22.42
C VAL A 128 6.41 -15.64 -22.25
N PHE A 129 5.71 -15.09 -21.25
CA PHE A 129 4.31 -15.39 -21.03
C PHE A 129 3.39 -14.80 -22.10
N LEU A 130 3.47 -13.49 -22.34
CA LEU A 130 2.64 -12.82 -23.34
C LEU A 130 2.88 -13.42 -24.74
N SER A 131 4.14 -13.70 -25.07
CA SER A 131 4.48 -14.38 -26.32
C SER A 131 3.98 -15.84 -26.34
N GLY A 132 4.11 -16.59 -25.24
CA GLY A 132 3.62 -17.97 -25.15
C GLY A 132 2.10 -18.07 -25.34
N GLN A 133 1.33 -17.14 -24.77
CA GLN A 133 -0.11 -17.04 -25.00
C GLN A 133 -0.42 -16.74 -26.47
N MET A 134 0.26 -15.76 -27.07
CA MET A 134 0.06 -15.43 -28.49
C MET A 134 0.49 -16.54 -29.44
N PHE A 135 1.50 -17.34 -29.10
CA PHE A 135 1.87 -18.52 -29.86
C PHE A 135 0.75 -19.57 -29.83
N CYS A 136 0.32 -20.00 -28.64
CA CYS A 136 -0.76 -20.99 -28.49
C CYS A 136 -2.08 -20.52 -29.12
N TRP A 137 -2.37 -19.22 -29.03
CA TRP A 137 -3.48 -18.60 -29.72
C TRP A 137 -3.32 -18.66 -31.24
N SER A 138 -2.19 -18.21 -31.80
CA SER A 138 -1.97 -18.19 -33.24
C SER A 138 -2.13 -19.56 -33.90
N LEU A 139 -1.76 -20.64 -33.20
CA LEU A 139 -2.02 -22.03 -33.62
C LEU A 139 -3.53 -22.33 -33.71
N CYS A 140 -4.35 -21.81 -32.80
CA CYS A 140 -5.80 -21.93 -32.84
C CYS A 140 -6.43 -21.11 -33.97
N THR A 141 -5.89 -19.92 -34.26
CA THR A 141 -6.31 -19.11 -35.42
C THR A 141 -5.96 -19.80 -36.74
N ILE A 142 -4.75 -20.36 -36.88
CA ILE A 142 -4.40 -21.23 -38.04
C ILE A 142 -5.36 -22.43 -38.12
N GLY A 143 -5.65 -23.07 -36.98
CA GLY A 143 -6.63 -24.15 -36.86
C GLY A 143 -8.04 -23.78 -37.33
N LEU A 144 -8.47 -22.54 -37.07
CA LEU A 144 -9.74 -21.97 -37.52
C LEU A 144 -9.79 -21.80 -39.05
N GLY A 145 -8.66 -21.54 -39.70
CA GLY A 145 -8.55 -21.53 -41.16
C GLY A 145 -8.50 -22.94 -41.79
N VAL A 146 -8.00 -23.95 -41.07
CA VAL A 146 -7.84 -25.33 -41.58
C VAL A 146 -9.04 -26.25 -41.26
N THR A 147 -9.84 -25.94 -40.23
CA THR A 147 -10.97 -26.80 -39.82
C THR A 147 -12.01 -27.03 -40.92
N LYS A 148 -12.49 -28.27 -41.04
CA LYS A 148 -13.54 -28.69 -41.98
C LYS A 148 -14.93 -28.83 -41.35
N SER A 149 -15.07 -28.52 -40.06
CA SER A 149 -16.33 -28.68 -39.31
C SER A 149 -16.63 -27.49 -38.40
N PHE A 150 -17.93 -27.27 -38.15
CA PHE A 150 -18.41 -26.31 -37.15
C PHE A 150 -17.90 -26.63 -35.74
N SER A 151 -17.84 -27.90 -35.35
CA SER A 151 -17.29 -28.30 -34.04
C SER A 151 -15.82 -27.89 -33.89
N GLY A 152 -15.02 -27.98 -34.96
CA GLY A 152 -13.63 -27.50 -34.93
C GLY A 152 -13.53 -25.98 -34.80
N VAL A 153 -14.46 -25.21 -35.38
CA VAL A 153 -14.58 -23.75 -35.15
C VAL A 153 -14.83 -23.47 -33.66
N LEU A 154 -15.77 -24.19 -33.04
CA LEU A 154 -16.09 -24.02 -31.62
C LEU A 154 -14.90 -24.35 -30.72
N VAL A 155 -14.20 -25.46 -30.97
CA VAL A 155 -13.01 -25.86 -30.19
C VAL A 155 -11.90 -24.82 -30.34
N CYS A 156 -11.59 -24.39 -31.56
CA CYS A 156 -10.57 -23.35 -31.78
C CYS A 156 -10.95 -22.07 -31.03
N ARG A 157 -12.18 -21.56 -31.18
CA ARG A 157 -12.61 -20.31 -30.54
C ARG A 157 -12.72 -20.37 -29.02
N PHE A 158 -13.03 -21.53 -28.45
CA PHE A 158 -12.95 -21.75 -27.00
C PHE A 158 -11.48 -21.68 -26.53
N LEU A 159 -10.57 -22.39 -27.19
CA LEU A 159 -9.14 -22.37 -26.84
C LEU A 159 -8.51 -20.98 -27.04
N MET A 160 -8.87 -20.25 -28.10
CA MET A 160 -8.49 -18.85 -28.32
C MET A 160 -8.87 -18.00 -27.10
N GLY A 161 -10.14 -18.08 -26.65
CA GLY A 161 -10.59 -17.37 -25.47
C GLY A 161 -9.89 -17.79 -24.16
N CYS A 162 -9.43 -19.04 -24.03
CA CYS A 162 -8.58 -19.48 -22.92
C CYS A 162 -7.19 -18.82 -22.94
N PHE A 163 -6.58 -18.67 -24.12
CA PHE A 163 -5.27 -18.05 -24.28
C PHE A 163 -5.33 -16.51 -24.22
N GLU A 164 -6.37 -15.89 -24.77
CA GLU A 164 -6.61 -14.44 -24.70
C GLU A 164 -6.91 -13.94 -23.27
N ALA A 165 -7.49 -14.79 -22.41
CA ALA A 165 -7.97 -14.40 -21.08
C ALA A 165 -6.90 -13.74 -20.17
N GLY A 166 -5.62 -14.07 -20.33
CA GLY A 166 -4.53 -13.46 -19.54
C GLY A 166 -3.84 -12.24 -20.19
N PHE A 167 -4.17 -11.93 -21.44
CA PHE A 167 -3.40 -10.97 -22.24
C PHE A 167 -3.67 -9.49 -21.87
N VAL A 168 -4.95 -9.17 -21.62
CA VAL A 168 -5.45 -7.81 -21.37
C VAL A 168 -5.69 -7.46 -19.88
N PRO A 169 -6.31 -8.32 -19.06
CA PRO A 169 -7.01 -7.85 -17.86
C PRO A 169 -6.09 -7.58 -16.66
N ALA A 170 -6.12 -6.32 -16.22
CA ALA A 170 -5.68 -5.89 -14.89
C ALA A 170 -6.80 -6.07 -13.86
N ILE A 171 -7.22 -7.31 -13.61
CA ILE A 171 -7.99 -7.66 -12.41
C ILE A 171 -6.99 -8.29 -11.44
N PRO A 172 -6.54 -7.59 -10.39
CA PRO A 172 -5.71 -8.24 -9.39
C PRO A 172 -6.55 -9.24 -8.60
N PRO A 173 -5.99 -10.40 -8.27
CA PRO A 173 -6.75 -11.54 -7.78
C PRO A 173 -7.37 -11.30 -6.40
N ALA A 174 -8.55 -11.89 -6.20
CA ALA A 174 -9.38 -11.78 -4.99
C ALA A 174 -8.81 -12.38 -3.69
N THR A 175 -7.63 -13.01 -3.72
CA THR A 175 -7.19 -13.93 -2.67
C THR A 175 -5.68 -13.79 -2.35
N LYS A 176 -5.33 -13.82 -1.06
CA LYS A 176 -3.94 -13.71 -0.51
C LYS A 176 -2.90 -14.65 -1.17
N ILE A 177 -3.33 -15.73 -1.83
CA ILE A 177 -2.48 -16.80 -2.40
C ILE A 177 -1.74 -16.34 -3.68
N LEU A 178 -2.13 -15.21 -4.28
CA LEU A 178 -1.98 -14.97 -5.72
C LEU A 178 -1.15 -13.70 -6.00
N LYS A 179 0.17 -13.86 -6.00
CA LYS A 179 1.13 -12.78 -6.30
C LYS A 179 1.55 -12.80 -7.77
N GLY A 180 0.80 -12.08 -8.61
CA GLY A 180 1.13 -11.85 -10.01
C GLY A 180 -0.08 -11.45 -10.85
N SER A 181 0.04 -10.38 -11.63
CA SER A 181 -0.77 -10.14 -12.83
C SER A 181 0.21 -9.77 -13.94
N LEU A 182 0.09 -10.40 -15.11
CA LEU A 182 1.08 -10.26 -16.19
C LEU A 182 0.53 -9.66 -17.49
N GLY A 183 -0.73 -9.19 -17.47
CA GLY A 183 -1.36 -8.54 -18.63
C GLY A 183 -0.68 -7.21 -19.01
N CYS A 184 -0.86 -6.79 -20.26
CA CYS A 184 -0.21 -5.61 -20.84
C CYS A 184 -0.42 -4.34 -19.99
N ALA A 185 -1.62 -4.18 -19.41
CA ALA A 185 -1.96 -3.06 -18.55
C ALA A 185 -1.12 -2.99 -17.24
N TYR A 186 -0.80 -4.14 -16.63
CA TYR A 186 0.06 -4.19 -15.45
C TYR A 186 1.52 -3.82 -15.81
N LEU A 187 2.02 -4.31 -16.94
CA LEU A 187 3.36 -3.98 -17.41
C LEU A 187 3.52 -2.48 -17.68
N ILE A 188 2.53 -1.84 -18.33
CA ILE A 188 2.49 -0.37 -18.50
C ILE A 188 2.48 0.33 -17.13
N GLY A 189 1.68 -0.15 -16.17
CA GLY A 189 1.61 0.38 -14.80
C GLY A 189 2.90 0.24 -13.97
N ARG A 190 3.88 -0.57 -14.41
CA ARG A 190 5.20 -0.69 -13.76
C ARG A 190 6.26 0.26 -14.33
N TYR A 191 6.03 0.88 -15.48
CA TYR A 191 7.03 1.71 -16.18
C TYR A 191 6.78 3.22 -16.14
N TYR A 192 5.61 3.67 -15.67
CA TYR A 192 5.21 5.09 -15.67
C TYR A 192 4.68 5.54 -14.30
N LYS A 193 4.87 6.83 -14.00
CA LYS A 193 4.26 7.50 -12.84
C LYS A 193 2.72 7.41 -12.88
N ARG A 194 2.06 7.46 -11.73
CA ARG A 194 0.58 7.34 -11.59
C ARG A 194 -0.18 8.35 -12.44
N ARG A 195 0.27 9.60 -12.48
CA ARG A 195 -0.28 10.69 -13.32
C ARG A 195 -0.23 10.36 -14.82
N ASP A 196 0.79 9.62 -15.22
CA ASP A 196 1.23 9.44 -16.59
C ASP A 196 0.71 8.14 -17.22
N PHE A 197 0.23 7.20 -16.40
CA PHE A 197 -0.40 5.94 -16.82
C PHE A 197 -1.67 6.10 -17.69
N PRO A 198 -2.67 6.95 -17.37
CA PRO A 198 -3.96 6.94 -18.08
C PRO A 198 -3.87 7.32 -19.56
N ILE A 199 -2.98 8.26 -19.91
CA ILE A 199 -2.77 8.69 -21.30
C ILE A 199 -2.15 7.55 -22.13
N ARG A 200 -1.23 6.79 -21.52
CA ARG A 200 -0.51 5.69 -22.17
C ARG A 200 -1.36 4.44 -22.30
N TYR A 201 -2.21 4.19 -21.31
CA TYR A 201 -3.27 3.20 -21.42
C TYR A 201 -4.28 3.54 -22.53
N ALA A 202 -4.65 4.81 -22.70
CA ALA A 202 -5.51 5.25 -23.80
C ALA A 202 -4.84 5.10 -25.18
N LEU A 203 -3.54 5.41 -25.30
CA LEU A 203 -2.76 5.16 -26.53
C LEU A 203 -2.68 3.65 -26.86
N PHE A 204 -2.41 2.81 -25.86
CA PHE A 204 -2.45 1.35 -26.00
C PHE A 204 -3.84 0.88 -26.47
N PHE A 205 -4.91 1.36 -25.83
CA PHE A 205 -6.28 1.00 -26.19
C PHE A 205 -6.67 1.47 -27.61
N GLY A 206 -6.14 2.61 -28.06
CA GLY A 206 -6.33 3.11 -29.43
C GLY A 206 -5.90 2.14 -30.54
N ALA A 207 -4.98 1.21 -30.24
CA ALA A 207 -4.57 0.18 -31.19
C ALA A 207 -5.70 -0.84 -31.51
N ALA A 208 -6.65 -1.07 -30.61
CA ALA A 208 -7.84 -1.89 -30.89
C ALA A 208 -8.79 -1.21 -31.88
N VAL A 209 -8.89 0.12 -31.85
CA VAL A 209 -9.70 0.87 -32.84
C VAL A 209 -9.01 0.84 -34.20
N LEU A 210 -7.68 0.98 -34.22
CA LEU A 210 -6.87 0.90 -35.43
C LEU A 210 -6.95 -0.50 -36.08
N ALA A 211 -7.01 -1.57 -35.28
CA ALA A 211 -7.25 -2.94 -35.75
C ALA A 211 -8.54 -3.06 -36.58
N GLY A 212 -9.60 -2.32 -36.21
CA GLY A 212 -10.84 -2.19 -36.98
C GLY A 212 -10.62 -1.81 -38.45
N ALA A 213 -9.73 -0.82 -38.67
CA ALA A 213 -9.36 -0.37 -40.01
C ALA A 213 -8.46 -1.38 -40.74
N PHE A 214 -7.48 -1.97 -40.05
CA PHE A 214 -6.56 -2.94 -40.67
C PHE A 214 -7.24 -4.27 -41.03
N GLY A 215 -8.16 -4.79 -40.21
CA GLY A 215 -8.87 -6.04 -40.51
C GLY A 215 -9.79 -5.97 -41.73
N GLY A 216 -10.43 -4.81 -41.97
CA GLY A 216 -11.16 -4.56 -43.22
C GLY A 216 -10.24 -4.56 -44.45
N LEU A 217 -9.07 -3.92 -44.33
CA LEU A 217 -8.07 -3.82 -45.40
C LEU A 217 -7.43 -5.18 -45.73
N LEU A 218 -7.04 -5.95 -44.70
CA LEU A 218 -6.44 -7.28 -44.87
C LEU A 218 -7.42 -8.26 -45.50
N ALA A 219 -8.67 -8.31 -45.02
CA ALA A 219 -9.71 -9.14 -45.63
C ALA A 219 -9.96 -8.77 -47.10
N PHE A 220 -9.99 -7.47 -47.44
CA PHE A 220 -10.15 -7.01 -48.83
C PHE A 220 -8.99 -7.45 -49.74
N GLY A 221 -7.76 -7.54 -49.22
CA GLY A 221 -6.60 -8.04 -49.97
C GLY A 221 -6.60 -9.56 -50.11
N ILE A 222 -6.80 -10.27 -48.98
CA ILE A 222 -6.68 -11.73 -48.88
C ILE A 222 -7.80 -12.47 -49.63
N ARG A 223 -8.99 -11.87 -49.80
CA ARG A 223 -10.09 -12.47 -50.58
C ARG A 223 -9.70 -12.87 -52.01
N ASN A 224 -8.67 -12.26 -52.59
CA ASN A 224 -8.18 -12.59 -53.94
C ASN A 224 -7.47 -13.97 -53.99
N MET A 225 -7.28 -14.62 -52.84
CA MET A 225 -6.74 -15.99 -52.73
C MET A 225 -7.84 -17.08 -52.74
N ASP A 226 -9.08 -16.74 -53.09
CA ASP A 226 -10.14 -17.73 -53.28
C ASP A 226 -9.76 -18.75 -54.36
N GLY A 227 -9.83 -20.04 -54.01
CA GLY A 227 -9.39 -21.15 -54.87
C GLY A 227 -7.91 -21.54 -54.74
N VAL A 228 -7.06 -20.67 -54.16
CA VAL A 228 -5.64 -21.00 -53.93
C VAL A 228 -5.54 -22.16 -52.93
N GLY A 229 -4.76 -23.19 -53.28
CA GLY A 229 -4.61 -24.41 -52.46
C GLY A 229 -5.89 -25.23 -52.30
N GLY A 230 -6.95 -24.97 -53.09
CA GLY A 230 -8.26 -25.61 -52.93
C GLY A 230 -9.07 -25.05 -51.75
N TYR A 231 -8.64 -23.94 -51.14
CA TYR A 231 -9.33 -23.27 -50.04
C TYR A 231 -10.09 -22.03 -50.51
N ARG A 232 -11.20 -21.73 -49.84
CA ARG A 232 -11.90 -20.45 -50.02
C ARG A 232 -11.16 -19.31 -49.33
N GLY A 233 -11.34 -18.08 -49.85
CA GLY A 233 -10.64 -16.87 -49.37
C GLY A 233 -10.76 -16.62 -47.87
N TRP A 234 -11.90 -16.99 -47.24
CA TRP A 234 -12.09 -16.83 -45.79
C TRP A 234 -11.10 -17.63 -44.93
N ARG A 235 -10.61 -18.79 -45.43
CA ARG A 235 -9.63 -19.62 -44.73
C ARG A 235 -8.26 -18.96 -44.69
N TRP A 236 -7.89 -18.32 -45.79
CA TRP A 236 -6.61 -17.62 -45.93
C TRP A 236 -6.49 -16.43 -44.99
N ILE A 237 -7.60 -15.76 -44.64
CA ILE A 237 -7.62 -14.69 -43.62
C ILE A 237 -7.02 -15.22 -42.31
N PHE A 238 -7.58 -16.31 -41.78
CA PHE A 238 -7.11 -16.91 -40.53
C PHE A 238 -5.72 -17.56 -40.64
N ILE A 239 -5.38 -18.20 -41.78
CA ILE A 239 -4.06 -18.83 -41.95
C ILE A 239 -2.95 -17.78 -42.02
N ILE A 240 -3.10 -16.74 -42.84
CA ILE A 240 -2.06 -15.72 -43.05
C ILE A 240 -1.87 -14.88 -41.79
N GLU A 241 -2.95 -14.50 -41.13
CA GLU A 241 -2.86 -13.69 -39.92
C GLU A 241 -2.39 -14.51 -38.71
N GLY A 242 -2.74 -15.79 -38.62
CA GLY A 242 -2.14 -16.70 -37.66
C GLY A 242 -0.63 -16.84 -37.87
N LEU A 243 -0.16 -17.02 -39.11
CA LEU A 243 1.28 -17.06 -39.43
C LEU A 243 1.98 -15.72 -39.15
N LEU A 244 1.35 -14.59 -39.46
CA LEU A 244 1.85 -13.26 -39.08
C LEU A 244 1.97 -13.15 -37.56
N THR A 245 0.99 -13.64 -36.81
CA THR A 245 0.98 -13.66 -35.34
C THR A 245 2.11 -14.52 -34.78
N VAL A 246 2.40 -15.69 -35.35
CA VAL A 246 3.58 -16.51 -35.00
C VAL A 246 4.87 -15.71 -35.20
N LEU A 247 5.02 -15.03 -36.33
CA LEU A 247 6.20 -14.23 -36.63
C LEU A 247 6.36 -13.03 -35.68
N THR A 248 5.28 -12.29 -35.41
CA THR A 248 5.31 -11.18 -34.44
C THR A 248 5.49 -11.65 -33.00
N THR A 249 5.11 -12.89 -32.69
CA THR A 249 5.37 -13.52 -31.39
C THR A 249 6.85 -13.84 -31.21
N GLY A 250 7.52 -14.38 -32.24
CA GLY A 250 8.97 -14.59 -32.24
C GLY A 250 9.76 -13.28 -32.11
N ILE A 251 9.28 -12.20 -32.75
CA ILE A 251 9.82 -10.84 -32.56
C ILE A 251 9.49 -10.32 -31.14
N GLY A 252 8.29 -10.58 -30.63
CA GLY A 252 7.85 -10.20 -29.29
C GLY A 252 8.77 -10.71 -28.18
N LEU A 253 9.24 -11.96 -28.25
CA LEU A 253 10.23 -12.53 -27.34
C LEU A 253 11.55 -11.74 -27.25
N LEU A 254 11.91 -10.99 -28.30
CA LEU A 254 13.13 -10.20 -28.36
C LEU A 254 12.91 -8.72 -28.00
N PHE A 255 11.72 -8.18 -28.29
CA PHE A 255 11.43 -6.74 -28.19
C PHE A 255 10.53 -6.33 -27.01
N ILE A 256 9.71 -7.23 -26.46
CA ILE A 256 8.91 -6.93 -25.25
C ILE A 256 9.88 -6.79 -24.06
N PRO A 257 9.96 -5.62 -23.40
CA PRO A 257 10.79 -5.49 -22.22
C PRO A 257 10.19 -6.25 -21.03
N ASP A 258 11.04 -6.92 -20.25
CA ASP A 258 10.67 -7.49 -18.96
C ASP A 258 10.42 -6.36 -17.93
N TYR A 259 10.24 -6.69 -16.65
CA TYR A 259 10.07 -5.69 -15.58
C TYR A 259 11.20 -4.64 -15.54
N PRO A 260 10.94 -3.41 -15.05
CA PRO A 260 11.95 -2.36 -14.89
C PRO A 260 13.28 -2.83 -14.29
N GLU A 261 13.17 -3.66 -13.24
CA GLU A 261 14.28 -4.31 -12.51
C GLU A 261 15.18 -5.19 -13.39
N ASN A 262 14.67 -5.69 -14.52
CA ASN A 262 15.34 -6.57 -15.47
C ASN A 262 15.45 -5.96 -16.88
N SER A 263 15.16 -4.66 -17.02
CA SER A 263 15.24 -3.95 -18.30
C SER A 263 16.67 -3.99 -18.89
N LYS A 264 16.75 -4.29 -20.19
CA LYS A 264 18.01 -4.37 -20.97
C LYS A 264 18.28 -3.14 -21.84
N PHE A 265 17.30 -2.25 -21.98
CA PHE A 265 17.37 -1.09 -22.89
C PHE A 265 17.70 0.23 -22.18
N LEU A 266 17.65 0.25 -20.85
CA LEU A 266 18.06 1.38 -20.01
C LEU A 266 19.51 1.18 -19.59
N LYS A 267 20.29 2.28 -19.52
CA LYS A 267 21.60 2.26 -18.87
C LYS A 267 21.45 1.97 -17.36
N PRO A 268 22.49 1.47 -16.66
CA PRO A 268 22.44 1.25 -15.21
C PRO A 268 21.96 2.49 -14.42
N GLU A 269 22.57 3.65 -14.67
CA GLU A 269 22.21 4.95 -14.08
C GLU A 269 20.75 5.35 -14.37
N GLU A 270 20.33 5.20 -15.63
CA GLU A 270 18.97 5.51 -16.11
C GLU A 270 17.91 4.60 -15.45
N LYS A 271 18.26 3.34 -15.25
CA LYS A 271 17.42 2.32 -14.60
C LYS A 271 17.33 2.56 -13.10
N GLU A 272 18.42 2.92 -12.44
CA GLU A 272 18.44 3.25 -11.01
C GLU A 272 17.60 4.49 -10.72
N TYR A 273 17.83 5.59 -11.45
CA TYR A 273 16.99 6.79 -11.37
C TYR A 273 15.52 6.48 -11.64
N MET A 274 15.20 5.67 -12.65
CA MET A 274 13.80 5.31 -12.94
C MET A 274 13.19 4.46 -11.82
N LEU A 275 13.92 3.50 -11.24
CA LEU A 275 13.45 2.68 -10.12
C LEU A 275 13.24 3.52 -8.85
N GLU A 276 14.12 4.48 -8.58
CA GLU A 276 13.99 5.41 -7.45
C GLU A 276 12.84 6.39 -7.66
N MET A 277 12.74 7.01 -8.84
CA MET A 277 11.60 7.84 -9.25
C MET A 277 10.27 7.11 -9.13
N LEU A 278 10.19 5.83 -9.55
CA LEU A 278 8.99 5.00 -9.41
C LEU A 278 8.71 4.59 -7.96
N LYS A 279 9.73 4.38 -7.11
CA LYS A 279 9.55 4.19 -5.67
C LYS A 279 8.99 5.46 -5.00
N ILE A 280 9.48 6.64 -5.38
CA ILE A 280 9.04 7.93 -4.84
C ILE A 280 7.62 8.28 -5.32
N ASP A 281 7.29 8.12 -6.61
CA ASP A 281 5.93 8.34 -7.14
C ASP A 281 4.90 7.33 -6.62
N ALA A 282 5.33 6.08 -6.41
CA ALA A 282 4.51 5.11 -5.71
C ALA A 282 4.36 5.44 -4.21
N GLY A 283 5.20 6.32 -3.67
CA GLY A 283 5.28 6.70 -2.26
C GLY A 283 5.69 5.53 -1.36
N PRO A 284 5.46 5.62 -0.03
CA PRO A 284 5.28 4.43 0.78
C PRO A 284 4.10 3.65 0.17
N SER A 285 4.45 2.68 -0.68
CA SER A 285 3.53 2.05 -1.61
C SER A 285 2.53 1.23 -0.81
N GLN A 286 1.37 1.81 -0.49
CA GLN A 286 0.31 1.15 0.28
C GLN A 286 0.14 -0.27 -0.22
N PRO A 287 0.52 -1.29 0.57
CA PRO A 287 0.19 -2.66 0.27
C PRO A 287 -1.26 -2.86 0.71
N ASN A 288 -2.19 -2.16 0.03
CA ASN A 288 -3.58 -2.58 -0.06
C ASN A 288 -3.56 -3.90 -0.84
N HIS A 289 -3.12 -4.96 -0.16
CA HIS A 289 -3.31 -6.31 -0.61
C HIS A 289 -4.80 -6.51 -0.80
N TYR A 290 -5.15 -7.28 -1.82
CA TYR A 290 -6.53 -7.64 -2.10
C TYR A 290 -7.01 -8.55 -0.96
N ASN A 291 -7.54 -7.89 0.07
CA ASN A 291 -8.15 -8.52 1.23
C ASN A 291 -9.62 -8.76 0.91
N TYR A 292 -10.18 -9.84 1.44
CA TYR A 292 -11.60 -10.17 1.29
C TYR A 292 -12.51 -8.99 1.68
N PHE A 293 -12.12 -8.21 2.70
CA PHE A 293 -12.81 -7.00 3.13
C PHE A 293 -12.82 -5.90 2.06
N VAL A 294 -11.67 -5.58 1.44
CA VAL A 294 -11.60 -4.60 0.34
C VAL A 294 -12.40 -5.08 -0.87
N MET A 295 -12.35 -6.39 -1.19
CA MET A 295 -13.17 -6.96 -2.25
C MET A 295 -14.67 -6.86 -1.94
N LYS A 296 -15.10 -7.18 -0.71
CA LYS A 296 -16.49 -7.07 -0.27
C LYS A 296 -16.96 -5.62 -0.33
N GLU A 297 -16.14 -4.67 0.11
CA GLU A 297 -16.40 -3.24 0.01
C GLU A 297 -16.54 -2.79 -1.45
N CYS A 298 -15.69 -3.27 -2.36
CA CYS A 298 -15.81 -2.99 -3.79
C CYS A 298 -17.08 -3.60 -4.41
N LEU A 299 -17.39 -4.86 -4.11
CA LEU A 299 -18.58 -5.55 -4.61
C LEU A 299 -19.89 -4.94 -4.09
N LEU A 300 -19.85 -4.24 -2.96
CA LEU A 300 -20.98 -3.49 -2.41
C LEU A 300 -20.98 -2.01 -2.82
N ASP A 301 -19.95 -1.50 -3.50
CA ASP A 301 -19.89 -0.11 -3.93
C ASP A 301 -20.77 0.11 -5.18
N PRO A 302 -21.87 0.88 -5.09
CA PRO A 302 -22.79 1.05 -6.21
C PRO A 302 -22.13 1.76 -7.40
N LYS A 303 -21.07 2.55 -7.20
CA LYS A 303 -20.37 3.23 -8.30
C LYS A 303 -19.74 2.24 -9.28
N ILE A 304 -19.24 1.10 -8.78
CA ILE A 304 -18.64 0.05 -9.63
C ILE A 304 -19.73 -0.60 -10.49
N TRP A 305 -20.87 -0.95 -9.90
CA TRP A 305 -21.98 -1.57 -10.64
C TRP A 305 -22.61 -0.64 -11.68
N LEU A 306 -22.92 0.61 -11.31
CA LEU A 306 -23.48 1.60 -12.22
C LEU A 306 -22.55 1.81 -13.43
N ALA A 307 -21.24 1.93 -13.20
CA ALA A 307 -20.27 2.10 -14.29
C ALA A 307 -20.08 0.82 -15.12
N THR A 308 -20.19 -0.36 -14.49
CA THR A 308 -20.19 -1.64 -15.21
C THR A 308 -21.35 -1.75 -16.18
N PHE A 309 -22.57 -1.35 -15.78
CA PHE A 309 -23.71 -1.33 -16.70
C PHE A 309 -23.61 -0.22 -17.76
N ALA A 310 -23.03 0.93 -17.43
CA ALA A 310 -22.73 1.97 -18.43
C ALA A 310 -21.72 1.48 -19.48
N TYR A 311 -20.66 0.80 -19.05
CA TYR A 311 -19.64 0.20 -19.92
C TYR A 311 -20.20 -0.96 -20.75
N PHE A 312 -21.03 -1.82 -20.15
CA PHE A 312 -21.71 -2.93 -20.84
C PHE A 312 -22.49 -2.46 -22.08
N GLY A 313 -23.19 -1.31 -22.00
CA GLY A 313 -23.88 -0.73 -23.16
C GLY A 313 -22.93 -0.29 -24.27
N ALA A 314 -21.80 0.34 -23.92
CA ALA A 314 -20.78 0.77 -24.86
C ALA A 314 -20.03 -0.42 -25.51
N ASP A 315 -19.69 -1.44 -24.72
CA ASP A 315 -19.04 -2.67 -25.18
C ASP A 315 -19.97 -3.48 -26.10
N THR A 316 -21.25 -3.62 -25.74
CA THR A 316 -22.27 -4.26 -26.61
C THR A 316 -22.33 -3.55 -27.97
N ALA A 317 -22.25 -2.21 -28.00
CA ALA A 317 -22.23 -1.44 -29.23
C ALA A 317 -20.95 -1.69 -30.06
N ALA A 318 -19.76 -1.62 -29.45
CA ALA A 318 -18.49 -1.91 -30.12
C ALA A 318 -18.48 -3.31 -30.75
N SER A 319 -18.84 -4.33 -29.97
CA SER A 319 -18.78 -5.73 -30.40
C SER A 319 -19.88 -6.10 -31.40
N SER A 320 -21.04 -5.42 -31.36
CA SER A 320 -22.06 -5.53 -32.41
C SER A 320 -21.51 -5.05 -33.76
N ILE A 321 -20.81 -3.91 -33.78
CA ILE A 321 -20.14 -3.40 -34.98
C ILE A 321 -19.06 -4.39 -35.43
N VAL A 322 -18.13 -4.78 -34.56
CA VAL A 322 -17.03 -5.72 -34.90
C VAL A 322 -17.55 -7.03 -35.52
N ALA A 323 -18.60 -7.63 -34.95
CA ALA A 323 -19.08 -8.95 -35.38
C ALA A 323 -20.07 -8.91 -36.58
N PHE A 324 -20.73 -7.78 -36.85
CA PHE A 324 -21.82 -7.70 -37.83
C PHE A 324 -21.72 -6.56 -38.85
N GLN A 325 -20.85 -5.56 -38.69
CA GLN A 325 -20.74 -4.42 -39.62
C GLN A 325 -20.52 -4.83 -41.09
N PRO A 326 -19.65 -5.81 -41.45
CA PRO A 326 -19.54 -6.27 -42.84
C PRO A 326 -20.85 -6.89 -43.34
N THR A 327 -21.58 -7.61 -42.49
CA THR A 327 -22.89 -8.18 -42.81
C THR A 327 -23.93 -7.08 -43.05
N ILE A 328 -24.00 -6.07 -42.16
CA ILE A 328 -24.92 -4.92 -42.29
C ILE A 328 -24.64 -4.15 -43.58
N LEU A 329 -23.38 -3.86 -43.89
CA LEU A 329 -22.99 -3.19 -45.13
C LEU A 329 -23.38 -4.00 -46.38
N THR A 330 -23.19 -5.32 -46.39
CA THR A 330 -23.70 -6.16 -47.50
C THR A 330 -25.22 -6.16 -47.59
N ALA A 331 -25.93 -6.10 -46.45
CA ALA A 331 -27.39 -6.04 -46.39
C ALA A 331 -27.97 -4.68 -46.84
N LEU A 332 -27.16 -3.61 -46.79
CA LEU A 332 -27.48 -2.29 -47.38
C LEU A 332 -27.26 -2.22 -48.90
N GLY A 333 -26.76 -3.30 -49.53
CA GLY A 333 -26.57 -3.40 -50.98
C GLY A 333 -25.14 -3.19 -51.48
N TYR A 334 -24.15 -3.04 -50.58
CA TYR A 334 -22.75 -3.06 -50.99
C TYR A 334 -22.28 -4.48 -51.35
N SER A 335 -21.43 -4.62 -52.36
CA SER A 335 -20.73 -5.89 -52.59
C SER A 335 -19.82 -6.24 -51.39
N LYS A 336 -19.47 -7.52 -51.21
CA LYS A 336 -18.57 -7.98 -50.13
C LYS A 336 -17.28 -7.15 -50.04
N ALA A 337 -16.69 -6.92 -51.22
CA ALA A 337 -15.48 -6.11 -51.41
C ALA A 337 -15.68 -4.66 -50.94
N GLN A 338 -16.79 -4.03 -51.34
CA GLN A 338 -17.12 -2.68 -50.89
C GLN A 338 -17.40 -2.64 -49.39
N ALA A 339 -18.11 -3.63 -48.84
CA ALA A 339 -18.41 -3.72 -47.41
C ALA A 339 -17.12 -3.75 -46.55
N GLN A 340 -16.12 -4.56 -46.93
CA GLN A 340 -14.82 -4.60 -46.28
C GLN A 340 -14.08 -3.25 -46.33
N VAL A 341 -14.11 -2.55 -47.47
CA VAL A 341 -13.50 -1.22 -47.59
C VAL A 341 -14.27 -0.16 -46.79
N HIS A 342 -15.61 -0.25 -46.72
CA HIS A 342 -16.45 0.72 -46.02
C HIS A 342 -16.40 0.59 -44.48
N THR A 343 -15.83 -0.48 -43.91
CA THR A 343 -15.54 -0.50 -42.47
C THR A 343 -14.36 0.41 -42.10
N ILE A 344 -13.38 0.57 -43.00
CA ILE A 344 -12.11 1.26 -42.73
C ILE A 344 -12.33 2.72 -42.27
N PRO A 345 -13.11 3.58 -42.97
CA PRO A 345 -13.31 4.96 -42.56
C PRO A 345 -14.07 5.08 -41.23
N VAL A 346 -14.97 4.13 -40.94
CA VAL A 346 -15.78 4.12 -39.71
C VAL A 346 -14.90 4.01 -38.47
N PHE A 347 -13.91 3.10 -38.50
CA PHE A 347 -12.94 2.97 -37.41
C PHE A 347 -11.92 4.12 -37.34
N ILE A 348 -11.48 4.66 -38.49
CA ILE A 348 -10.56 5.81 -38.51
C ILE A 348 -11.22 7.05 -37.88
N VAL A 349 -12.47 7.36 -38.23
CA VAL A 349 -13.21 8.48 -37.63
C VAL A 349 -13.45 8.24 -36.14
N ALA A 350 -13.82 7.02 -35.74
CA ALA A 350 -14.00 6.69 -34.32
C ALA A 350 -12.70 6.86 -33.52
N LEU A 351 -11.54 6.50 -34.08
CA LEU A 351 -10.23 6.71 -33.47
C LEU A 351 -9.90 8.20 -33.29
N VAL A 352 -10.05 9.01 -34.34
CA VAL A 352 -9.80 10.46 -34.28
C VAL A 352 -10.72 11.12 -33.24
N CYS A 353 -12.02 10.85 -33.30
CA CYS A 353 -12.99 11.38 -32.35
C CYS A 353 -12.70 10.93 -30.90
N SER A 354 -12.34 9.66 -30.68
CA SER A 354 -12.01 9.13 -29.35
C SER A 354 -10.77 9.81 -28.75
N LEU A 355 -9.70 9.97 -29.53
CA LEU A 355 -8.47 10.66 -29.09
C LEU A 355 -8.73 12.14 -28.79
N THR A 356 -9.40 12.86 -29.69
CA THR A 356 -9.76 14.28 -29.52
C THR A 356 -10.63 14.48 -28.29
N THR A 357 -11.65 13.65 -28.10
CA THR A 357 -12.57 13.73 -26.95
C THR A 357 -11.85 13.42 -25.63
N SER A 358 -10.96 12.41 -25.64
CA SER A 358 -10.15 12.06 -24.46
C SER A 358 -9.19 13.18 -24.05
N TYR A 359 -8.59 13.87 -25.02
CA TYR A 359 -7.74 15.04 -24.78
C TYR A 359 -8.53 16.20 -24.15
N PHE A 360 -9.65 16.61 -24.75
CA PHE A 360 -10.47 17.72 -24.22
C PHE A 360 -11.12 17.39 -22.88
N SER A 361 -11.49 16.13 -22.62
CA SER A 361 -11.98 15.70 -21.31
C SER A 361 -10.90 15.76 -20.22
N GLY A 362 -9.63 15.52 -20.58
CA GLY A 362 -8.49 15.79 -19.71
C GLY A 362 -8.31 17.28 -19.44
N TYR A 363 -8.31 18.11 -20.49
CA TYR A 363 -8.08 19.56 -20.41
C TYR A 363 -9.16 20.29 -19.59
N LEU A 364 -10.44 20.06 -19.88
CA LEU A 364 -11.56 20.69 -19.18
C LEU A 364 -11.88 20.05 -17.81
N ARG A 365 -11.17 18.97 -17.43
CA ARG A 365 -11.39 18.17 -16.20
C ARG A 365 -12.82 17.64 -16.01
N HIS A 366 -13.65 17.67 -17.05
CA HIS A 366 -15.03 17.22 -17.04
C HIS A 366 -15.13 15.88 -17.78
N ARG A 367 -15.70 14.84 -17.16
CA ARG A 367 -15.79 13.47 -17.73
C ARG A 367 -17.20 13.16 -18.21
N TYR A 368 -18.19 13.32 -17.34
CA TYR A 368 -19.60 13.00 -17.61
C TYR A 368 -20.13 13.66 -18.90
N GLY A 369 -19.87 14.95 -19.12
CA GLY A 369 -20.37 15.67 -20.31
C GLY A 369 -19.88 15.08 -21.65
N PHE A 370 -18.68 14.50 -21.70
CA PHE A 370 -18.16 13.85 -22.90
C PHE A 370 -18.67 12.41 -23.05
N ILE A 371 -18.93 11.71 -21.95
CA ILE A 371 -19.62 10.40 -21.95
C ILE A 371 -21.06 10.57 -22.47
N LEU A 372 -21.75 11.63 -22.03
CA LEU A 372 -23.08 12.00 -22.50
C LEU A 372 -23.07 12.41 -23.97
N LEU A 373 -22.10 13.23 -24.42
CA LEU A 373 -21.92 13.57 -25.83
C LEU A 373 -21.77 12.32 -26.70
N GLY A 374 -20.89 11.39 -26.30
CA GLY A 374 -20.73 10.09 -26.98
C GLY A 374 -22.06 9.33 -27.06
N ALA A 375 -22.79 9.24 -25.94
CA ALA A 375 -24.07 8.54 -25.87
C ALA A 375 -25.16 9.16 -26.78
N LEU A 376 -25.23 10.49 -26.86
CA LEU A 376 -26.17 11.20 -27.73
C LEU A 376 -25.87 10.94 -29.22
N ILE A 377 -24.59 10.89 -29.60
CA ILE A 377 -24.15 10.45 -30.94
C ILE A 377 -24.61 9.00 -31.17
N GLY A 378 -24.45 8.12 -30.17
CA GLY A 378 -24.93 6.74 -30.21
C GLY A 378 -26.44 6.62 -30.46
N ILE A 379 -27.26 7.36 -29.70
CA ILE A 379 -28.72 7.41 -29.87
C ILE A 379 -29.09 7.82 -31.29
N VAL A 380 -28.44 8.86 -31.85
CA VAL A 380 -28.67 9.29 -33.24
C VAL A 380 -28.34 8.15 -34.21
N GLY A 381 -27.20 7.48 -34.04
CA GLY A 381 -26.80 6.36 -34.89
C GLY A 381 -27.77 5.17 -34.86
N TRP A 382 -28.13 4.70 -33.68
CA TRP A 382 -29.10 3.60 -33.52
C TRP A 382 -30.50 3.98 -34.03
N SER A 383 -30.94 5.22 -33.79
CA SER A 383 -32.24 5.71 -34.27
C SER A 383 -32.30 5.80 -35.79
N ILE A 384 -31.20 6.21 -36.44
CA ILE A 384 -31.06 6.20 -37.91
C ILE A 384 -31.21 4.78 -38.44
N GLU A 385 -30.50 3.79 -37.89
CA GLU A 385 -30.58 2.40 -38.35
C GLU A 385 -31.98 1.75 -38.15
N LEU A 386 -32.74 2.21 -37.16
CA LEU A 386 -34.11 1.75 -36.92
C LEU A 386 -35.16 2.41 -37.82
N THR A 387 -35.06 3.72 -38.03
CA THR A 387 -36.14 4.53 -38.62
C THR A 387 -35.94 4.83 -40.10
N VAL A 388 -34.69 4.91 -40.56
CA VAL A 388 -34.38 5.36 -41.92
C VAL A 388 -34.56 4.20 -42.93
N PRO A 389 -35.28 4.44 -44.06
CA PRO A 389 -35.43 3.45 -45.12
C PRO A 389 -34.10 2.93 -45.66
N ILE A 390 -34.07 1.64 -46.00
CA ILE A 390 -32.87 0.96 -46.54
C ILE A 390 -32.34 1.64 -47.82
N SER A 391 -33.22 2.25 -48.61
CA SER A 391 -32.86 3.02 -49.81
C SER A 391 -31.98 4.24 -49.53
N ALA A 392 -32.02 4.80 -48.32
CA ALA A 392 -31.16 5.93 -47.91
C ALA A 392 -29.80 5.42 -47.38
N ILE A 393 -29.08 4.67 -48.23
CA ILE A 393 -27.81 3.99 -47.91
C ILE A 393 -26.81 4.92 -47.21
N ARG A 394 -26.65 6.16 -47.69
CA ARG A 394 -25.72 7.15 -47.11
C ARG A 394 -26.05 7.53 -45.66
N ALA A 395 -27.34 7.66 -45.35
CA ALA A 395 -27.79 8.00 -44.00
C ALA A 395 -27.56 6.84 -43.04
N ARG A 396 -27.89 5.61 -43.44
CA ARG A 396 -27.59 4.41 -42.64
C ARG A 396 -26.08 4.20 -42.47
N TYR A 397 -25.29 4.41 -43.52
CA TYR A 397 -23.84 4.38 -43.40
C TYR A 397 -23.30 5.38 -42.35
N PHE A 398 -23.83 6.61 -42.31
CA PHE A 398 -23.55 7.57 -41.22
C PHE A 398 -24.00 7.08 -39.84
N GLY A 399 -25.11 6.33 -39.76
CA GLY A 399 -25.54 5.64 -38.54
C GLY A 399 -24.46 4.73 -37.95
N LEU A 400 -23.76 3.96 -38.80
CA LEU A 400 -22.62 3.13 -38.38
C LEU A 400 -21.43 3.95 -37.85
N PHE A 401 -21.10 5.10 -38.45
CA PHE A 401 -20.09 6.02 -37.91
C PHE A 401 -20.47 6.49 -36.50
N ALA A 402 -21.72 6.89 -36.31
CA ALA A 402 -22.21 7.41 -35.04
C ALA A 402 -22.21 6.32 -33.94
N ILE A 403 -22.70 5.11 -34.22
CA ILE A 403 -22.65 3.98 -33.27
C ILE A 403 -21.21 3.65 -32.87
N THR A 404 -20.31 3.53 -33.84
CA THR A 404 -18.91 3.15 -33.60
C THR A 404 -18.17 4.24 -32.82
N THR A 405 -18.38 5.51 -33.18
CA THR A 405 -17.79 6.67 -32.49
C THR A 405 -18.29 6.78 -31.05
N SER A 406 -19.58 6.54 -30.79
CA SER A 406 -20.16 6.50 -29.44
C SER A 406 -19.41 5.51 -28.55
N ALA A 407 -19.29 4.25 -28.99
CA ALA A 407 -18.69 3.19 -28.20
C ALA A 407 -17.23 3.50 -27.81
N TYR A 408 -16.41 3.90 -28.78
CA TYR A 408 -14.99 4.20 -28.55
C TYR A 408 -14.73 5.54 -27.86
N ILE A 409 -15.70 6.45 -27.78
CA ILE A 409 -15.64 7.59 -26.85
C ILE A 409 -15.93 7.13 -25.41
N GLN A 410 -16.99 6.34 -25.21
CA GLN A 410 -17.47 6.00 -23.87
C GLN A 410 -16.53 5.06 -23.10
N MET A 411 -16.05 3.99 -23.73
CA MET A 411 -15.24 2.95 -23.07
C MET A 411 -14.01 3.53 -22.32
N PRO A 412 -13.09 4.28 -22.96
CA PRO A 412 -11.91 4.83 -22.26
C PRO A 412 -12.29 5.91 -21.24
N LEU A 413 -13.32 6.72 -21.50
CA LEU A 413 -13.74 7.77 -20.57
C LEU A 413 -14.33 7.19 -19.28
N LEU A 414 -15.12 6.11 -19.36
CA LEU A 414 -15.68 5.41 -18.20
C LEU A 414 -14.58 4.79 -17.33
N VAL A 415 -13.56 4.14 -17.94
CA VAL A 415 -12.40 3.58 -17.22
C VAL A 415 -11.67 4.66 -16.42
N VAL A 416 -11.35 5.80 -17.04
CA VAL A 416 -10.66 6.89 -16.33
C VAL A 416 -11.57 7.57 -15.30
N TRP A 417 -12.87 7.71 -15.58
CA TRP A 417 -13.80 8.34 -14.65
C TRP A 417 -13.97 7.52 -13.36
N ILE A 418 -14.07 6.20 -13.45
CA ILE A 418 -14.05 5.32 -12.27
C ILE A 418 -12.69 5.31 -11.58
N SER A 419 -11.59 5.22 -12.34
CA SER A 419 -10.23 5.22 -11.78
C SER A 419 -9.97 6.43 -10.87
N ASN A 420 -10.54 7.59 -11.21
CA ASN A 420 -10.40 8.85 -10.49
C ASN A 420 -11.39 9.03 -9.32
N ASN A 421 -12.48 8.27 -9.26
CA ASN A 421 -13.55 8.40 -8.24
C ASN A 421 -13.55 7.24 -7.22
N MET A 422 -12.46 6.47 -7.17
CA MET A 422 -12.24 5.37 -6.21
C MET A 422 -11.11 5.73 -5.25
N GLY A 423 -11.38 5.71 -3.95
CA GLY A 423 -10.37 5.93 -2.91
C GLY A 423 -9.48 4.68 -2.72
N GLY A 424 -8.16 4.86 -2.80
CA GLY A 424 -7.18 3.81 -2.56
C GLY A 424 -6.84 2.96 -3.79
N ASN A 425 -5.55 2.61 -3.91
CA ASN A 425 -4.98 2.00 -5.14
C ASN A 425 -5.64 0.68 -5.53
N ALA A 426 -5.89 -0.22 -4.56
CA ALA A 426 -6.52 -1.52 -4.83
C ALA A 426 -8.01 -1.41 -5.18
N LYS A 427 -8.75 -0.48 -4.57
CA LYS A 427 -10.17 -0.27 -4.89
C LYS A 427 -10.35 0.30 -6.29
N SER A 428 -9.47 1.24 -6.69
CA SER A 428 -9.42 1.76 -8.06
C SER A 428 -9.11 0.66 -9.08
N ALA A 429 -8.04 -0.11 -8.87
CA ALA A 429 -7.66 -1.21 -9.76
C ALA A 429 -8.69 -2.36 -9.80
N PHE A 430 -9.33 -2.73 -8.69
CA PHE A 430 -10.43 -3.71 -8.69
C PHE A 430 -11.63 -3.16 -9.45
N GLY A 431 -12.06 -1.93 -9.17
CA GLY A 431 -13.22 -1.31 -9.81
C GLY A 431 -13.08 -1.19 -11.32
N THR A 432 -11.92 -0.75 -11.82
CA THR A 432 -11.66 -0.70 -13.27
C THR A 432 -11.57 -2.09 -13.89
N GLY A 433 -10.90 -3.04 -13.23
CA GLY A 433 -10.76 -4.41 -13.73
C GLY A 433 -12.10 -5.14 -13.77
N PHE A 434 -12.90 -5.04 -12.71
CA PHE A 434 -14.23 -5.63 -12.58
C PHE A 434 -15.20 -5.06 -13.63
N MET A 435 -15.19 -3.73 -13.81
CA MET A 435 -16.00 -3.07 -14.85
C MET A 435 -15.68 -3.57 -16.25
N ILE A 436 -14.39 -3.70 -16.60
CA ILE A 436 -13.99 -4.24 -17.91
C ILE A 436 -14.37 -5.72 -18.02
N GLY A 437 -14.06 -6.52 -17.01
CA GLY A 437 -14.30 -7.97 -17.00
C GLY A 437 -15.77 -8.35 -17.13
N LEU A 438 -16.63 -7.78 -16.27
CA LEU A 438 -18.08 -8.03 -16.31
C LEU A 438 -18.78 -7.22 -17.40
N GLY A 439 -18.24 -6.06 -17.80
CA GLY A 439 -18.72 -5.26 -18.92
C GLY A 439 -18.63 -6.00 -20.26
N ASN A 440 -17.57 -6.78 -20.47
CA ASN A 440 -17.39 -7.66 -21.64
C ASN A 440 -18.51 -8.73 -21.79
N CYS A 441 -19.35 -8.94 -20.77
CA CYS A 441 -20.56 -9.76 -20.93
C CYS A 441 -21.57 -9.17 -21.93
N GLY A 442 -21.41 -7.90 -22.33
CA GLY A 442 -22.11 -7.30 -23.47
C GLY A 442 -21.94 -8.11 -24.76
N ASN A 443 -20.83 -8.85 -24.88
CA ASN A 443 -20.57 -9.76 -25.99
C ASN A 443 -21.56 -10.94 -26.10
N PHE A 444 -22.14 -11.40 -24.99
CA PHE A 444 -23.20 -12.42 -25.04
C PHE A 444 -24.49 -11.86 -25.64
N VAL A 445 -24.78 -10.57 -25.42
CA VAL A 445 -25.95 -9.89 -26.01
C VAL A 445 -25.68 -9.56 -27.48
N SER A 446 -24.59 -8.85 -27.80
CA SER A 446 -24.27 -8.43 -29.17
C SER A 446 -24.20 -9.61 -30.15
N SER A 447 -23.63 -10.75 -29.71
CA SER A 447 -23.55 -11.98 -30.50
C SER A 447 -24.90 -12.59 -30.88
N ASN A 448 -25.98 -12.28 -30.16
CA ASN A 448 -27.28 -12.95 -30.31
C ASN A 448 -28.42 -12.04 -30.82
N VAL A 449 -28.30 -10.71 -30.69
CA VAL A 449 -29.38 -9.76 -31.09
C VAL A 449 -29.47 -9.50 -32.60
N PHE A 450 -28.42 -9.76 -33.37
CA PHE A 450 -28.42 -9.63 -34.84
C PHE A 450 -28.90 -10.92 -35.51
N ILE A 451 -30.23 -11.09 -35.56
CA ILE A 451 -30.88 -12.30 -36.05
C ILE A 451 -30.93 -12.31 -37.59
N THR A 452 -30.39 -13.36 -38.22
CA THR A 452 -30.30 -13.50 -39.69
C THR A 452 -31.66 -13.44 -40.39
N THR A 453 -32.74 -13.90 -39.76
CA THR A 453 -34.11 -13.84 -40.31
C THR A 453 -34.68 -12.42 -40.43
N GLU A 454 -34.07 -11.44 -39.74
CA GLU A 454 -34.47 -10.03 -39.82
C GLU A 454 -33.69 -9.23 -40.87
N THR A 455 -32.80 -9.87 -41.63
CA THR A 455 -32.05 -9.24 -42.73
C THR A 455 -33.02 -8.63 -43.74
N PRO A 456 -32.81 -7.38 -44.22
CA PRO A 456 -31.71 -6.46 -43.93
C PRO A 456 -31.99 -5.45 -42.79
N LYS A 457 -33.13 -5.55 -42.10
CA LYS A 457 -33.59 -4.52 -41.14
C LYS A 457 -33.02 -4.69 -39.73
N PHE A 458 -32.69 -5.91 -39.29
CA PHE A 458 -32.12 -6.24 -37.97
C PHE A 458 -32.75 -5.46 -36.80
N LYS A 459 -34.09 -5.40 -36.76
CA LYS A 459 -34.84 -4.58 -35.81
C LYS A 459 -34.47 -4.89 -34.35
N THR A 460 -34.34 -6.16 -33.99
CA THR A 460 -33.98 -6.60 -32.63
C THR A 460 -32.57 -6.17 -32.24
N GLY A 461 -31.61 -6.24 -33.18
CA GLY A 461 -30.24 -5.77 -32.99
C GLY A 461 -30.17 -4.27 -32.71
N PHE A 462 -30.72 -3.44 -33.61
CA PHE A 462 -30.65 -1.99 -33.47
C PHE A 462 -31.51 -1.45 -32.31
N SER A 463 -32.65 -2.07 -32.01
CA SER A 463 -33.51 -1.66 -30.88
C SER A 463 -32.88 -2.01 -29.52
N THR A 464 -32.24 -3.17 -29.41
CA THR A 464 -31.49 -3.54 -28.21
C THR A 464 -30.26 -2.64 -28.02
N GLY A 465 -29.56 -2.31 -29.12
CA GLY A 465 -28.46 -1.33 -29.11
C GLY A 465 -28.91 0.06 -28.63
N LEU A 466 -30.05 0.56 -29.14
CA LEU A 466 -30.64 1.81 -28.68
C LEU A 466 -31.02 1.76 -27.19
N ALA A 467 -31.71 0.70 -26.75
CA ALA A 467 -32.14 0.53 -25.37
C ALA A 467 -30.95 0.50 -24.41
N LEU A 468 -29.89 -0.26 -24.73
CA LEU A 468 -28.67 -0.33 -23.91
C LEU A 468 -27.88 0.99 -23.93
N CYS A 469 -27.92 1.76 -25.02
CA CYS A 469 -27.34 3.10 -25.08
C CYS A 469 -28.09 4.08 -24.14
N VAL A 470 -29.42 4.06 -24.13
CA VAL A 470 -30.24 4.85 -23.19
C VAL A 470 -30.01 4.41 -21.74
N VAL A 471 -29.95 3.10 -21.47
CA VAL A 471 -29.63 2.56 -20.14
C VAL A 471 -28.23 2.98 -19.67
N SER A 472 -27.25 3.02 -20.58
CA SER A 472 -25.91 3.53 -20.28
C SER A 472 -25.92 5.01 -19.88
N ILE A 473 -26.75 5.85 -20.52
CA ILE A 473 -26.98 7.25 -20.09
C ILE A 473 -27.59 7.28 -18.70
N VAL A 474 -28.67 6.52 -18.44
CA VAL A 474 -29.34 6.52 -17.14
C VAL A 474 -28.35 6.16 -16.01
N PHE A 475 -27.50 5.15 -16.21
CA PHE A 475 -26.49 4.79 -15.22
C PHE A 475 -25.35 5.80 -15.12
N ALA A 476 -24.86 6.37 -16.23
CA ALA A 476 -23.86 7.44 -16.20
C ALA A 476 -24.39 8.69 -15.48
N THR A 477 -25.64 9.09 -15.74
CA THR A 477 -26.31 10.20 -15.04
C THR A 477 -26.55 9.87 -13.58
N ALA A 478 -26.89 8.62 -13.23
CA ALA A 478 -27.01 8.20 -11.84
C ALA A 478 -25.68 8.28 -11.07
N ILE A 479 -24.54 7.98 -11.71
CA ILE A 479 -23.20 8.20 -11.14
C ILE A 479 -22.94 9.69 -10.94
N GLU A 480 -23.19 10.53 -11.96
CA GLU A 480 -22.97 11.98 -11.85
C GLU A 480 -23.85 12.60 -10.76
N VAL A 481 -25.14 12.24 -10.70
CA VAL A 481 -26.05 12.70 -9.64
C VAL A 481 -25.61 12.18 -8.27
N MET A 482 -25.14 10.94 -8.15
CA MET A 482 -24.60 10.40 -6.90
C MET A 482 -23.34 11.17 -6.47
N LEU A 483 -22.39 11.39 -7.37
CA LEU A 483 -21.17 12.16 -7.10
C LEU A 483 -21.49 13.63 -6.77
N TRP A 484 -22.44 14.25 -7.47
CA TRP A 484 -22.88 15.61 -7.20
C TRP A 484 -23.61 15.74 -5.87
N VAL A 485 -24.50 14.79 -5.54
CA VAL A 485 -25.16 14.73 -4.22
C VAL A 485 -24.14 14.50 -3.12
N SER A 486 -23.18 13.57 -3.31
CA SER A 486 -22.12 13.31 -2.34
C SER A 486 -21.20 14.50 -2.15
N ASN A 487 -20.74 15.14 -3.23
CA ASN A 487 -19.90 16.34 -3.14
C ASN A 487 -20.67 17.49 -2.51
N LYS A 488 -21.92 17.76 -2.93
CA LYS A 488 -22.76 18.80 -2.31
C LYS A 488 -23.11 18.51 -0.85
N ARG A 489 -23.18 17.24 -0.44
CA ARG A 489 -23.33 16.84 0.96
C ARG A 489 -22.02 16.98 1.73
N ARG A 490 -20.85 16.74 1.14
CA ARG A 490 -19.53 17.05 1.74
C ARG A 490 -19.34 18.56 1.91
N ASP A 491 -19.59 19.34 0.85
CA ASP A 491 -19.53 20.81 0.85
C ASP A 491 -20.52 21.44 1.84
N ALA A 492 -21.59 20.72 2.21
CA ALA A 492 -22.58 21.12 3.21
C ALA A 492 -22.43 20.42 4.57
N GLY A 493 -21.35 19.66 4.82
CA GLY A 493 -21.09 18.95 6.09
C GLY A 493 -22.05 17.79 6.42
N LYS A 494 -22.86 17.32 5.46
CA LYS A 494 -23.90 16.29 5.64
C LYS A 494 -23.56 14.89 5.14
N GLU A 495 -22.49 14.73 4.35
CA GLU A 495 -21.88 13.40 4.13
C GLU A 495 -20.64 13.17 4.99
N ASN A 496 -20.39 14.11 5.91
CA ASN A 496 -19.51 13.94 7.06
C ASN A 496 -20.14 13.04 8.15
N ALA A 497 -20.87 12.00 7.72
CA ALA A 497 -21.67 11.11 8.58
C ALA A 497 -21.65 9.64 8.11
N LYS A 498 -20.88 9.31 7.06
CA LYS A 498 -20.66 7.92 6.60
C LYS A 498 -19.21 7.56 6.25
N PHE A 499 -18.33 8.55 6.20
CA PHE A 499 -16.87 8.39 6.19
C PHE A 499 -16.20 9.54 6.98
N ASP A 500 -16.93 10.01 7.99
CA ASP A 500 -16.58 11.11 8.88
C ASP A 500 -17.48 10.93 10.10
N HIS A 501 -16.96 11.23 11.28
CA HIS A 501 -17.53 10.80 12.56
C HIS A 501 -18.09 11.97 13.39
N GLU A 502 -18.56 13.04 12.75
CA GLU A 502 -19.04 14.25 13.45
C GLU A 502 -20.32 14.03 14.28
N GLU A 503 -21.20 13.08 13.93
CA GLU A 503 -22.51 12.90 14.59
C GLU A 503 -22.45 12.24 16.00
N ILE A 504 -21.26 11.89 16.50
CA ILE A 504 -21.05 11.47 17.91
C ILE A 504 -20.47 12.62 18.77
N LEU A 505 -19.90 13.67 18.16
CA LEU A 505 -19.26 14.77 18.88
C LEU A 505 -20.22 15.91 19.29
N GLU A 506 -21.44 15.96 18.76
CA GLU A 506 -22.37 17.07 19.04
C GLU A 506 -23.06 17.00 20.42
N HIS A 507 -22.97 15.87 21.15
CA HIS A 507 -23.55 15.71 22.49
C HIS A 507 -22.60 16.05 23.66
N VAL A 508 -21.38 16.55 23.39
CA VAL A 508 -20.39 16.92 24.44
C VAL A 508 -19.88 18.36 24.28
N ARG A 509 -20.61 19.24 23.57
CA ARG A 509 -20.33 20.69 23.54
C ARG A 509 -21.22 21.44 24.54
N PRO A 510 -20.76 21.74 25.78
CA PRO A 510 -21.50 22.63 26.67
C PRO A 510 -21.58 24.04 26.06
N LYS A 511 -22.78 24.61 26.00
CA LYS A 511 -22.98 26.02 25.64
C LYS A 511 -22.74 26.92 26.85
N GLY A 512 -21.65 27.69 26.81
CA GLY A 512 -21.33 28.74 27.77
C GLY A 512 -19.80 28.86 27.94
N SER A 513 -19.21 30.03 28.15
CA SER A 513 -19.78 31.37 28.28
C SER A 513 -18.78 32.44 27.79
N SER A 514 -19.20 33.70 27.78
CA SER A 514 -18.44 34.84 27.25
C SER A 514 -17.25 35.26 28.12
N GLY A 515 -16.09 35.51 27.49
CA GLY A 515 -15.25 36.68 27.83
C GLY A 515 -13.85 36.45 28.42
N ALA A 516 -13.48 35.24 28.84
CA ALA A 516 -12.14 34.97 29.37
C ALA A 516 -11.12 34.63 28.25
N SER A 517 -9.86 35.00 28.45
CA SER A 517 -8.75 34.53 27.59
C SER A 517 -8.40 33.07 27.93
N PRO A 518 -8.07 32.22 26.95
CA PRO A 518 -7.75 30.81 27.19
C PRO A 518 -6.44 30.65 27.98
N PHE A 519 -6.36 29.61 28.82
CA PHE A 519 -5.15 29.26 29.56
C PHE A 519 -4.12 28.62 28.61
N SER A 520 -2.89 29.12 28.64
CA SER A 520 -1.81 28.65 27.78
C SER A 520 -1.12 27.42 28.36
N ILE A 521 -1.09 26.32 27.62
CA ILE A 521 -0.44 25.06 28.03
C ILE A 521 0.69 24.73 27.04
N ALA A 522 1.90 24.64 27.58
CA ALA A 522 3.09 24.27 26.83
C ALA A 522 3.41 22.79 26.99
N ILE A 523 3.45 22.05 25.89
CA ILE A 523 3.83 20.63 25.86
C ILE A 523 5.25 20.54 25.32
N VAL A 524 6.19 20.03 26.12
CA VAL A 524 7.61 19.94 25.75
C VAL A 524 7.92 18.53 25.24
N GLY A 525 8.08 18.37 23.93
CA GLY A 525 8.35 17.08 23.28
C GLY A 525 7.16 16.54 22.50
N ALA A 526 7.36 16.25 21.22
CA ALA A 526 6.36 15.80 20.27
C ALA A 526 6.36 14.26 20.06
N GLY A 527 6.59 13.50 21.13
CA GLY A 527 6.39 12.04 21.12
C GLY A 527 4.91 11.66 21.19
N ILE A 528 4.63 10.34 21.10
CA ILE A 528 3.27 9.75 21.15
C ILE A 528 2.41 10.38 22.27
N GLY A 529 2.93 10.43 23.51
CA GLY A 529 2.19 10.97 24.65
C GLY A 529 1.88 12.47 24.54
N GLY A 530 2.87 13.28 24.12
CA GLY A 530 2.71 14.73 23.98
C GLY A 530 1.73 15.12 22.86
N ILE A 531 1.79 14.43 21.71
CA ILE A 531 0.81 14.63 20.62
C ILE A 531 -0.57 14.13 21.03
N THR A 532 -0.68 12.97 21.70
CA THR A 532 -1.97 12.46 22.14
C THR A 532 -2.65 13.41 23.14
N LEU A 533 -1.88 13.97 24.09
CA LEU A 533 -2.38 15.00 25.01
C LEU A 533 -2.81 16.28 24.28
N SER A 534 -2.05 16.73 23.26
CA SER A 534 -2.41 17.95 22.52
C SER A 534 -3.74 17.80 21.77
N ILE A 535 -3.97 16.64 21.13
CA ILE A 535 -5.23 16.29 20.46
C ILE A 535 -6.39 16.28 21.47
N ALA A 536 -6.17 15.71 22.65
CA ALA A 536 -7.18 15.64 23.71
C ALA A 536 -7.60 17.03 24.21
N LEU A 537 -6.61 17.87 24.57
CA LEU A 537 -6.86 19.20 25.14
C LEU A 537 -7.42 20.20 24.12
N ALA A 538 -7.08 20.06 22.84
CA ALA A 538 -7.61 20.90 21.77
C ALA A 538 -9.13 20.76 21.54
N THR A 539 -9.78 19.77 22.17
CA THR A 539 -11.26 19.68 22.20
C THR A 539 -11.92 20.75 23.09
N HIS A 540 -11.14 21.52 23.85
CA HIS A 540 -11.62 22.52 24.80
C HIS A 540 -11.10 23.93 24.46
N THR A 541 -12.01 24.83 24.06
CA THR A 541 -11.66 26.22 23.70
C THR A 541 -11.11 27.07 24.84
N SER A 542 -11.15 26.58 26.08
CA SER A 542 -10.56 27.23 27.25
C SER A 542 -9.03 27.11 27.32
N PHE A 543 -8.39 26.32 26.45
CA PHE A 543 -6.94 26.13 26.44
C PHE A 543 -6.31 26.55 25.10
N GLN A 544 -5.13 27.17 25.17
CA GLN A 544 -4.27 27.41 24.02
C GLN A 544 -3.04 26.52 24.11
N ILE A 545 -2.96 25.52 23.24
CA ILE A 545 -1.90 24.51 23.27
C ILE A 545 -0.73 24.92 22.37
N THR A 546 0.50 24.78 22.86
CA THR A 546 1.72 24.90 22.04
C THR A 546 2.68 23.75 22.33
N ILE A 547 3.08 23.02 21.29
CA ILE A 547 4.07 21.95 21.35
C ILE A 547 5.45 22.51 21.02
N TYR A 548 6.43 22.29 21.89
CA TYR A 548 7.83 22.66 21.69
C TYR A 548 8.65 21.39 21.45
N GLU A 549 9.16 21.19 20.24
CA GLU A 549 9.96 20.03 19.86
C GLU A 549 11.43 20.42 19.65
N SER A 550 12.34 19.66 20.26
CA SER A 550 13.78 19.82 20.15
C SER A 550 14.36 19.59 18.75
N ARG A 551 13.71 18.74 17.94
CA ARG A 551 14.09 18.39 16.57
C ARG A 551 13.56 19.43 15.56
N PRO A 552 14.18 19.57 14.37
CA PRO A 552 13.72 20.50 13.33
C PRO A 552 12.42 20.07 12.62
N ALA A 553 11.98 18.81 12.80
CA ALA A 553 10.75 18.27 12.26
C ALA A 553 10.31 17.03 13.06
N PHE A 554 9.03 16.65 12.94
CA PHE A 554 8.56 15.32 13.34
C PHE A 554 9.43 14.26 12.66
N SER A 555 10.10 13.45 13.47
CA SER A 555 11.04 12.44 12.99
C SER A 555 11.30 11.43 14.07
N GLU A 556 11.03 10.15 13.80
CA GLU A 556 11.42 9.05 14.67
C GLU A 556 12.02 7.90 13.88
N ILE A 557 13.29 7.62 14.15
CA ILE A 557 13.96 6.38 13.75
C ILE A 557 13.66 5.40 14.88
N GLY A 558 12.77 4.43 14.66
CA GLY A 558 12.23 3.61 15.74
C GLY A 558 11.63 2.28 15.31
N ALA A 559 11.83 1.27 16.16
CA ALA A 559 11.40 -0.11 15.98
C ALA A 559 9.86 -0.30 16.08
N GLY A 560 9.40 -1.55 16.05
CA GLY A 560 8.00 -1.87 16.32
C GLY A 560 7.53 -1.42 17.71
N VAL A 561 6.28 -0.99 17.80
CA VAL A 561 5.55 -0.73 19.05
C VAL A 561 4.35 -1.68 19.13
N GLY A 562 4.05 -2.20 20.33
CA GLY A 562 2.84 -2.95 20.62
C GLY A 562 1.93 -2.15 21.53
N PHE A 563 0.62 -2.36 21.42
CA PHE A 563 -0.36 -1.77 22.34
C PHE A 563 -1.30 -2.84 22.89
N GLY A 564 -1.30 -2.95 24.22
CA GLY A 564 -2.22 -3.80 24.98
C GLY A 564 -3.61 -3.18 25.15
N LEU A 565 -4.51 -3.94 25.75
CA LEU A 565 -5.92 -3.60 25.92
C LEU A 565 -6.13 -2.27 26.65
N ASN A 566 -5.33 -1.99 27.69
CA ASN A 566 -5.33 -0.73 28.43
C ASN A 566 -5.03 0.48 27.51
N ALA A 567 -4.03 0.38 26.64
CA ALA A 567 -3.64 1.46 25.74
C ALA A 567 -4.72 1.70 24.67
N CYS A 568 -5.25 0.64 24.06
CA CYS A 568 -6.35 0.76 23.09
C CYS A 568 -7.62 1.35 23.73
N ARG A 569 -7.94 0.99 24.98
CA ARG A 569 -9.02 1.63 25.77
C ARG A 569 -8.72 3.10 26.02
N ALA A 570 -7.50 3.46 26.42
CA ALA A 570 -7.09 4.84 26.65
C ALA A 570 -7.23 5.70 25.38
N MET A 571 -6.78 5.20 24.22
CA MET A 571 -6.97 5.88 22.92
C MET A 571 -8.45 6.16 22.66
N SER A 572 -9.32 5.14 22.78
CA SER A 572 -10.76 5.28 22.55
C SER A 572 -11.47 6.22 23.54
N LEU A 573 -10.99 6.29 24.79
CA LEU A 573 -11.50 7.22 25.81
C LEU A 573 -11.01 8.67 25.62
N ILE A 574 -9.91 8.87 24.90
CA ILE A 574 -9.39 10.20 24.53
C ILE A 574 -10.08 10.72 23.27
N SER A 575 -10.02 9.95 22.19
CA SER A 575 -10.56 10.34 20.88
C SER A 575 -10.69 9.11 19.96
N PRO A 576 -11.86 8.89 19.33
CA PRO A 576 -12.01 7.86 18.30
C PRO A 576 -10.96 7.96 17.20
N SER A 577 -10.58 9.18 16.78
CA SER A 577 -9.57 9.38 15.73
C SER A 577 -8.18 8.88 16.13
N VAL A 578 -7.82 8.96 17.43
CA VAL A 578 -6.54 8.42 17.95
C VAL A 578 -6.56 6.90 17.95
N ALA A 579 -7.69 6.28 18.29
CA ALA A 579 -7.86 4.83 18.16
C ALA A 579 -7.81 4.39 16.68
N GLU A 580 -8.49 5.10 15.79
CA GLU A 580 -8.43 4.84 14.35
C GLU A 580 -7.03 5.03 13.74
N ALA A 581 -6.24 5.99 14.23
CA ALA A 581 -4.84 6.15 13.84
C ALA A 581 -4.03 4.88 14.15
N TRP A 582 -4.33 4.20 15.26
CA TRP A 582 -3.74 2.89 15.55
C TRP A 582 -4.31 1.80 14.62
N GLU A 583 -5.63 1.74 14.42
CA GLU A 583 -6.27 0.78 13.49
C GLU A 583 -5.67 0.83 12.07
N ARG A 584 -5.25 2.01 11.59
CA ARG A 584 -4.63 2.19 10.27
C ARG A 584 -3.21 1.63 10.13
N VAL A 585 -2.49 1.43 11.24
CA VAL A 585 -1.07 1.01 11.24
C VAL A 585 -0.78 -0.32 11.95
N LYS A 586 -1.75 -0.83 12.71
CA LYS A 586 -1.61 -2.04 13.50
C LYS A 586 -1.58 -3.31 12.62
N ALA A 587 -0.82 -4.30 13.06
CA ALA A 587 -0.74 -5.63 12.48
C ALA A 587 -1.02 -6.72 13.54
N THR A 588 -1.50 -7.87 13.07
CA THR A 588 -1.91 -9.04 13.85
C THR A 588 -0.94 -10.21 13.63
N ASN A 589 -1.21 -11.37 14.22
CA ASN A 589 -0.50 -12.60 13.83
C ASN A 589 -0.74 -12.92 12.35
N LEU A 590 0.21 -13.61 11.71
CA LEU A 590 0.09 -14.07 10.33
C LEU A 590 -0.86 -15.26 10.17
N ARG A 591 -0.91 -16.11 11.21
CA ARG A 591 -1.72 -17.33 11.31
C ARG A 591 -3.00 -17.07 12.12
N PRO A 592 -4.19 -17.00 11.50
CA PRO A 592 -5.44 -16.67 12.19
C PRO A 592 -5.81 -17.66 13.30
N GLU A 593 -5.41 -18.93 13.19
CA GLU A 593 -5.56 -19.93 14.24
C GLU A 593 -4.89 -19.51 15.56
N LYS A 594 -3.87 -18.63 15.50
CA LYS A 594 -3.14 -18.09 16.64
C LYS A 594 -3.51 -16.64 16.97
N ASP A 595 -4.64 -16.12 16.47
CA ASP A 595 -5.13 -14.78 16.86
C ASP A 595 -5.51 -14.71 18.36
N HIS A 596 -5.73 -15.86 19.01
CA HIS A 596 -5.93 -15.97 20.45
C HIS A 596 -4.62 -15.94 21.28
N VAL A 597 -3.46 -16.04 20.63
CA VAL A 597 -2.13 -16.08 21.27
C VAL A 597 -1.45 -14.72 21.16
N TRP A 598 -0.88 -14.24 22.26
CA TRP A 598 -0.02 -13.06 22.28
C TRP A 598 1.41 -13.40 21.83
N PHE A 599 2.02 -14.39 22.50
CA PHE A 599 3.34 -14.92 22.21
C PHE A 599 3.38 -16.44 22.43
N ASP A 600 3.97 -17.17 21.47
CA ASP A 600 4.50 -18.51 21.70
C ASP A 600 5.75 -18.38 22.59
N PHE A 601 5.71 -18.93 23.80
CA PHE A 601 6.84 -18.96 24.73
C PHE A 601 7.70 -20.18 24.41
N ARG A 602 8.98 -19.99 24.11
CA ARG A 602 9.85 -21.07 23.59
C ARG A 602 11.18 -21.16 24.29
N ASP A 603 11.70 -22.38 24.39
CA ASP A 603 13.02 -22.66 24.97
C ASP A 603 14.12 -22.35 23.93
N GLY A 604 14.93 -21.34 24.21
CA GLY A 604 16.10 -20.97 23.40
C GLY A 604 17.34 -21.82 23.68
N MET A 605 17.36 -22.60 24.76
CA MET A 605 18.42 -23.56 25.07
C MET A 605 18.19 -24.91 24.38
N SER A 606 16.96 -25.21 23.96
CA SER A 606 16.63 -26.43 23.19
C SER A 606 17.10 -26.33 21.73
N ASP A 607 17.70 -27.40 21.23
CA ASP A 607 18.05 -27.54 19.81
C ASP A 607 16.83 -27.55 18.89
N ASP A 608 15.72 -28.12 19.35
CA ASP A 608 14.48 -28.31 18.59
C ASP A 608 13.48 -27.14 18.73
N PHE A 609 13.83 -26.13 19.53
CA PHE A 609 13.07 -24.86 19.69
C PHE A 609 11.65 -25.07 20.26
N ASP A 610 11.61 -25.88 21.32
CA ASP A 610 10.40 -26.38 21.95
C ASP A 610 9.45 -25.28 22.44
N LEU A 611 8.15 -25.53 22.26
CA LEU A 611 7.09 -24.70 22.80
C LEU A 611 6.89 -25.02 24.28
N ILE A 612 7.16 -24.04 25.15
CA ILE A 612 6.92 -24.11 26.59
C ILE A 612 5.43 -23.91 26.89
N ALA A 613 4.86 -22.83 26.34
CA ALA A 613 3.48 -22.42 26.57
C ALA A 613 3.01 -21.42 25.49
N GLU A 614 1.70 -21.25 25.36
CA GLU A 614 1.09 -20.18 24.57
C GLU A 614 0.54 -19.12 25.53
N ILE A 615 1.13 -17.92 25.56
CA ILE A 615 0.59 -16.83 26.37
C ILE A 615 -0.63 -16.27 25.66
N LEU A 616 -1.80 -16.38 26.28
CA LEU A 616 -3.06 -16.01 25.64
C LEU A 616 -3.29 -14.49 25.66
N ASN A 617 -4.03 -14.01 24.65
CA ASN A 617 -4.61 -12.67 24.67
C ASN A 617 -5.77 -12.62 25.67
N GLU A 618 -6.05 -11.42 26.20
CA GLU A 618 -7.29 -11.18 26.94
C GLU A 618 -8.53 -11.50 26.11
N LYS A 619 -9.60 -11.92 26.79
CA LYS A 619 -10.78 -12.43 26.10
C LYS A 619 -11.39 -11.36 25.18
N ASP A 620 -11.69 -11.76 23.94
CA ASP A 620 -12.24 -10.91 22.88
C ASP A 620 -11.30 -9.73 22.47
N PHE A 621 -10.03 -9.74 22.89
CA PHE A 621 -9.00 -8.79 22.47
C PHE A 621 -7.97 -9.43 21.52
N LEU A 622 -7.69 -8.76 20.41
CA LEU A 622 -6.62 -9.14 19.49
C LEU A 622 -5.42 -8.23 19.73
N HIS A 623 -4.34 -8.74 20.35
CA HIS A 623 -3.16 -7.92 20.59
C HIS A 623 -2.47 -7.57 19.27
N THR A 624 -2.08 -6.31 19.12
CA THR A 624 -1.53 -5.79 17.85
C THR A 624 -0.23 -5.03 18.04
N ALA A 625 0.60 -5.04 16.98
CA ALA A 625 1.87 -4.33 16.92
C ALA A 625 2.02 -3.65 15.56
N GLY A 626 2.80 -2.56 15.49
CA GLY A 626 2.91 -1.71 14.31
C GLY A 626 4.22 -0.94 14.28
N SER A 627 4.48 -0.20 13.20
CA SER A 627 5.65 0.69 13.16
C SER A 627 5.39 1.92 14.03
N ARG A 628 6.31 2.20 14.97
CA ARG A 628 6.22 3.39 15.85
C ARG A 628 6.20 4.69 15.05
N ALA A 629 7.04 4.78 14.01
CA ALA A 629 7.09 5.94 13.12
C ALA A 629 5.77 6.15 12.36
N GLN A 630 5.18 5.07 11.80
CA GLN A 630 3.89 5.17 11.11
C GLN A 630 2.76 5.60 12.05
N PHE A 631 2.74 5.11 13.29
CA PHE A 631 1.74 5.56 14.27
C PHE A 631 1.91 7.04 14.61
N LEU A 632 3.15 7.51 14.81
CA LEU A 632 3.41 8.94 15.03
C LEU A 632 2.98 9.78 13.83
N ASP A 633 3.28 9.36 12.60
CA ASP A 633 2.84 10.05 11.38
C ASP A 633 1.30 10.14 11.28
N GLU A 634 0.57 9.12 11.73
CA GLU A 634 -0.89 9.17 11.83
C GLU A 634 -1.38 10.11 12.93
N LEU A 635 -0.74 10.14 14.11
CA LEU A 635 -1.06 11.09 15.17
C LEU A 635 -0.78 12.55 14.78
N VAL A 636 0.32 12.80 14.06
CA VAL A 636 0.68 14.14 13.56
C VAL A 636 -0.41 14.73 12.65
N LYS A 637 -1.07 13.89 11.82
CA LYS A 637 -2.18 14.31 10.94
C LYS A 637 -3.44 14.70 11.71
N LEU A 638 -3.56 14.29 12.97
CA LEU A 638 -4.70 14.59 13.83
C LEU A 638 -4.51 15.85 14.68
N ILE A 639 -3.32 16.47 14.67
CA ILE A 639 -3.07 17.71 15.42
C ILE A 639 -3.96 18.82 14.84
N PRO A 640 -4.87 19.42 15.63
CA PRO A 640 -5.73 20.49 15.16
C PRO A 640 -4.94 21.76 14.78
N ALA A 641 -5.45 22.51 13.79
CA ALA A 641 -4.72 23.64 13.18
C ALA A 641 -4.51 24.86 14.10
N ASP A 642 -5.20 24.92 15.24
CA ASP A 642 -5.06 25.90 16.31
C ASP A 642 -4.00 25.51 17.36
N VAL A 643 -3.57 24.24 17.40
CA VAL A 643 -2.41 23.80 18.17
C VAL A 643 -1.14 24.30 17.48
N LYS A 644 -0.40 25.18 18.15
CA LYS A 644 0.88 25.68 17.65
C LYS A 644 1.98 24.63 17.84
N ILE A 645 2.91 24.56 16.90
CA ILE A 645 4.08 23.68 16.98
C ILE A 645 5.33 24.53 16.69
N GLU A 646 6.30 24.53 17.61
CA GLU A 646 7.60 25.15 17.43
C GLU A 646 8.72 24.10 17.46
N PHE A 647 9.38 23.92 16.31
CA PHE A 647 10.52 23.02 16.14
C PHE A 647 11.84 23.68 16.55
N SER A 648 12.88 22.86 16.75
CA SER A 648 14.21 23.27 17.24
C SER A 648 14.21 23.94 18.63
N LYS A 649 13.15 23.75 19.42
CA LYS A 649 12.97 24.30 20.77
C LYS A 649 13.34 23.28 21.85
N LYS A 650 14.64 23.13 22.07
CA LYS A 650 15.18 22.31 23.17
C LYS A 650 15.13 23.08 24.49
N VAL A 651 14.40 22.57 25.48
CA VAL A 651 14.33 23.18 26.82
C VAL A 651 15.68 23.07 27.55
N ALA A 652 16.05 24.16 28.23
CA ALA A 652 17.20 24.28 29.11
C ALA A 652 16.78 24.41 30.58
N ASP A 653 15.73 25.20 30.86
CA ASP A 653 15.20 25.44 32.21
C ASP A 653 13.69 25.75 32.21
N VAL A 654 13.02 25.56 33.35
CA VAL A 654 11.60 25.89 33.58
C VAL A 654 11.45 26.48 34.99
N GLN A 655 11.02 27.74 35.07
CA GLN A 655 10.93 28.51 36.33
C GLN A 655 9.50 28.97 36.59
N GLU A 656 9.05 28.92 37.84
CA GLU A 656 7.79 29.58 38.25
C GLU A 656 8.02 31.10 38.31
N VAL A 657 7.05 31.87 37.81
CA VAL A 657 7.05 33.35 37.80
C VAL A 657 5.75 33.90 38.37
N ASP A 658 5.72 35.22 38.62
CA ASP A 658 4.60 35.91 39.26
C ASP A 658 3.23 35.53 38.66
N GLY A 659 2.27 35.27 39.55
CA GLY A 659 0.93 34.80 39.17
C GLY A 659 0.80 33.29 38.94
N GLY A 660 1.82 32.49 39.29
CA GLY A 660 1.79 31.02 39.17
C GLY A 660 1.95 30.52 37.72
N LYS A 661 2.48 31.38 36.84
CA LYS A 661 2.81 31.00 35.46
C LYS A 661 4.21 30.38 35.41
N MET A 662 4.50 29.68 34.34
CA MET A 662 5.77 29.00 34.11
C MET A 662 6.52 29.64 32.94
N LYS A 663 7.74 30.09 33.19
CA LYS A 663 8.69 30.55 32.18
C LYS A 663 9.55 29.38 31.72
N ILE A 664 9.45 29.04 30.43
CA ILE A 664 10.31 28.04 29.78
C ILE A 664 11.48 28.77 29.12
N VAL A 665 12.71 28.33 29.39
CA VAL A 665 13.93 28.83 28.75
C VAL A 665 14.47 27.76 27.81
N PHE A 666 14.76 28.14 26.57
CA PHE A 666 15.29 27.25 25.55
C PHE A 666 16.81 27.41 25.37
N ALA A 667 17.44 26.39 24.81
CA ALA A 667 18.89 26.36 24.57
C ALA A 667 19.37 27.36 23.50
N ASP A 668 18.46 27.97 22.72
CA ASP A 668 18.73 29.07 21.79
C ASP A 668 18.74 30.46 22.48
N GLY A 669 18.50 30.51 23.80
CA GLY A 669 18.38 31.73 24.59
C GLY A 669 16.98 32.36 24.54
N GLY A 670 16.06 31.83 23.72
CA GLY A 670 14.66 32.21 23.71
C GLY A 670 13.94 31.76 24.97
N HIS A 671 12.82 32.42 25.27
CA HIS A 671 11.93 32.00 26.36
C HIS A 671 10.47 32.30 26.03
N VAL A 672 9.57 31.56 26.66
CA VAL A 672 8.11 31.76 26.61
C VAL A 672 7.54 31.67 28.02
N ILE A 673 6.35 32.23 28.23
CA ILE A 673 5.60 32.11 29.48
C ILE A 673 4.27 31.43 29.16
N ALA A 674 3.94 30.38 29.90
CA ALA A 674 2.69 29.65 29.81
C ALA A 674 2.01 29.57 31.18
N ASP A 675 0.70 29.33 31.22
CA ASP A 675 -0.03 29.06 32.46
C ASP A 675 0.33 27.68 33.03
N ALA A 676 0.70 26.73 32.17
CA ALA A 676 1.19 25.40 32.57
C ALA A 676 2.21 24.79 31.60
N VAL A 677 3.01 23.85 32.10
CA VAL A 677 3.99 23.07 31.34
C VAL A 677 3.81 21.57 31.57
N VAL A 678 3.86 20.78 30.50
CA VAL A 678 3.88 19.32 30.54
C VAL A 678 5.15 18.82 29.84
N GLY A 679 6.03 18.17 30.60
CA GLY A 679 7.28 17.58 30.12
C GLY A 679 7.06 16.19 29.52
N CYS A 680 7.20 16.08 28.20
CA CYS A 680 7.04 14.88 27.38
C CYS A 680 8.33 14.52 26.62
N ASP A 681 9.49 15.03 27.05
CA ASP A 681 10.78 15.02 26.36
C ASP A 681 11.61 13.72 26.51
N GLY A 682 10.91 12.62 26.82
CA GLY A 682 11.42 11.25 26.74
C GLY A 682 12.38 10.83 27.87
N VAL A 683 12.98 9.64 27.74
CA VAL A 683 13.88 9.02 28.73
C VAL A 683 15.18 9.81 29.02
N ARG A 684 15.48 10.85 28.24
CA ARG A 684 16.58 11.80 28.47
C ARG A 684 16.08 13.18 28.93
N SER A 685 14.90 13.22 29.53
CA SER A 685 14.18 14.43 29.91
C SER A 685 15.05 15.43 30.67
N LYS A 686 15.10 16.67 30.18
CA LYS A 686 15.60 17.81 30.95
C LYS A 686 14.50 18.34 31.86
N CYS A 687 13.23 18.25 31.46
CA CYS A 687 12.09 18.60 32.32
C CYS A 687 12.11 17.84 33.65
N ARG A 688 12.42 16.54 33.63
CA ARG A 688 12.56 15.69 34.83
C ARG A 688 13.68 16.17 35.76
N GLN A 689 14.84 16.53 35.20
CA GLN A 689 15.96 17.06 35.98
C GLN A 689 15.62 18.41 36.63
N ILE A 690 14.87 19.26 35.94
CA ILE A 690 14.41 20.55 36.50
C ILE A 690 13.39 20.33 37.63
N LEU A 691 12.47 19.37 37.46
CA LEU A 691 11.40 19.12 38.42
C LEU A 691 11.90 18.47 39.72
N LEU A 692 12.82 17.49 39.63
CA LEU A 692 13.38 16.77 40.77
C LEU A 692 14.65 17.44 41.35
N GLY A 693 15.41 18.18 40.53
CA GLY A 693 16.73 18.71 40.86
C GLY A 693 17.86 17.81 40.33
N ASP A 694 18.98 18.42 39.93
CA ASP A 694 20.13 17.71 39.33
C ASP A 694 20.90 16.80 40.30
N ASP A 695 20.66 16.94 41.61
CA ASP A 695 21.25 16.13 42.70
C ASP A 695 20.40 14.90 43.09
N ASP A 696 19.13 14.81 42.66
CA ASP A 696 18.29 13.64 42.89
C ASP A 696 18.73 12.50 41.95
N GLU A 697 19.08 11.32 42.48
CA GLU A 697 19.48 10.16 41.66
C GLU A 697 18.38 9.75 40.66
N ALA A 698 17.11 9.95 41.03
CA ALA A 698 15.97 9.67 40.16
C ALA A 698 15.77 10.71 39.06
N SER A 699 16.50 11.84 39.04
CA SER A 699 16.46 12.86 37.98
C SER A 699 16.92 12.36 36.60
N ARG A 700 17.72 11.28 36.58
CA ARG A 700 18.33 10.71 35.37
C ARG A 700 17.87 9.26 35.15
N ALA A 701 18.12 8.74 33.95
CA ALA A 701 17.89 7.33 33.66
C ALA A 701 19.15 6.52 34.01
N VAL A 702 18.98 5.37 34.63
CA VAL A 702 20.06 4.46 35.04
C VAL A 702 20.13 3.25 34.11
N TYR A 703 21.34 2.75 33.87
CA TYR A 703 21.57 1.56 33.05
C TYR A 703 21.03 0.32 33.77
N THR A 704 20.34 -0.57 33.04
CA THR A 704 19.61 -1.69 33.66
C THR A 704 20.46 -2.93 33.86
N GLY A 705 21.74 -2.93 33.45
CA GLY A 705 22.56 -4.13 33.38
C GLY A 705 22.29 -5.01 32.15
N LYS A 706 21.51 -4.54 31.17
CA LYS A 706 21.15 -5.30 29.96
C LYS A 706 21.29 -4.45 28.70
N TYR A 707 21.60 -5.10 27.59
CA TYR A 707 21.61 -4.49 26.25
C TYR A 707 20.85 -5.37 25.26
N ALA A 708 20.59 -4.84 24.06
CA ALA A 708 19.91 -5.55 23.00
C ALA A 708 20.52 -5.29 21.62
N TYR A 709 20.47 -6.30 20.76
CA TYR A 709 20.67 -6.19 19.31
C TYR A 709 19.31 -6.11 18.62
N ARG A 710 19.19 -5.30 17.56
CA ARG A 710 17.91 -5.05 16.88
C ARG A 710 18.05 -5.26 15.38
N LYS A 711 17.14 -6.03 14.77
CA LYS A 711 17.09 -6.16 13.31
C LYS A 711 15.68 -6.39 12.78
N VAL A 712 15.41 -5.80 11.62
CA VAL A 712 14.27 -6.16 10.79
C VAL A 712 14.76 -7.01 9.62
N VAL A 713 14.20 -8.21 9.48
CA VAL A 713 14.56 -9.21 8.47
C VAL A 713 13.34 -9.47 7.58
N PRO A 714 13.46 -9.55 6.23
CA PRO A 714 12.33 -9.91 5.38
C PRO A 714 11.76 -11.29 5.77
N MET A 715 10.45 -11.39 6.02
CA MET A 715 9.83 -12.58 6.62
C MET A 715 10.08 -13.84 5.79
N LYS A 716 10.00 -13.73 4.45
CA LYS A 716 10.31 -14.84 3.55
C LYS A 716 11.72 -15.41 3.81
N LYS A 717 12.72 -14.56 4.07
CA LYS A 717 14.09 -15.00 4.35
C LYS A 717 14.23 -15.60 5.75
N ALA A 718 13.50 -15.07 6.74
CA ALA A 718 13.42 -15.68 8.06
C ALA A 718 12.86 -17.11 7.98
N VAL A 719 11.77 -17.32 7.24
CA VAL A 719 11.15 -18.65 7.05
C VAL A 719 11.99 -19.57 6.16
N GLU A 720 12.60 -19.05 5.09
CA GLU A 720 13.43 -19.83 4.15
C GLU A 720 14.72 -20.34 4.80
N PHE A 721 15.27 -19.63 5.79
CA PHE A 721 16.51 -20.01 6.46
C PHE A 721 16.30 -20.60 7.86
N VAL A 722 15.34 -20.17 8.68
CA VAL A 722 14.96 -20.94 9.89
C VAL A 722 13.99 -22.05 9.48
N ASP A 723 12.69 -21.75 9.56
CA ASP A 723 11.50 -22.52 9.19
C ASP A 723 10.24 -21.66 9.48
N GLU A 724 9.07 -22.27 9.37
CA GLU A 724 7.76 -21.63 9.52
C GLU A 724 7.44 -21.07 10.92
N ASP A 725 8.16 -21.45 11.99
CA ASP A 725 7.91 -20.87 13.32
C ASP A 725 8.16 -19.36 13.32
N MET A 726 8.93 -18.85 12.36
CA MET A 726 9.17 -17.41 12.19
C MET A 726 7.91 -16.63 11.76
N GLU A 727 6.84 -17.28 11.30
CA GLU A 727 5.57 -16.60 11.02
C GLU A 727 4.83 -16.20 12.30
N MET A 728 5.25 -16.71 13.46
CA MET A 728 4.64 -16.48 14.77
C MET A 728 5.29 -15.33 15.55
N ARG A 729 4.52 -14.75 16.49
CA ARG A 729 5.09 -13.97 17.59
C ARG A 729 5.74 -14.95 18.57
N ASN A 730 7.06 -14.94 18.67
CA ASN A 730 7.80 -15.82 19.57
C ASN A 730 8.51 -15.01 20.65
N LEU A 731 8.46 -15.53 21.87
CA LEU A 731 9.19 -15.05 23.03
C LEU A 731 10.11 -16.18 23.49
N ILE A 732 11.37 -16.10 23.04
CA ILE A 732 12.35 -17.18 23.15
C ILE A 732 13.19 -16.89 24.40
N VAL A 733 13.06 -17.71 25.44
CA VAL A 733 13.71 -17.51 26.74
C VAL A 733 14.91 -18.43 26.92
N GLY A 734 15.91 -18.00 27.67
CA GLY A 734 17.12 -18.79 27.89
C GLY A 734 18.04 -18.17 28.96
N ARG A 735 19.14 -18.84 29.30
CA ARG A 735 19.99 -18.37 30.41
C ARG A 735 20.77 -17.11 30.02
N GLY A 736 20.51 -16.02 30.74
CA GLY A 736 21.21 -14.74 30.58
C GLY A 736 20.82 -13.94 29.33
N GLY A 737 19.72 -14.28 28.67
CA GLY A 737 19.19 -13.52 27.54
C GLY A 737 17.84 -14.02 27.07
N HIS A 738 17.21 -13.31 26.14
CA HIS A 738 15.97 -13.71 25.48
C HIS A 738 15.82 -13.02 24.13
N ILE A 739 14.97 -13.56 23.25
CA ILE A 739 14.70 -12.98 21.93
C ILE A 739 13.21 -12.74 21.78
N VAL A 740 12.85 -11.47 21.57
CA VAL A 740 11.49 -11.07 21.16
C VAL A 740 11.46 -11.05 19.64
N MET A 741 10.57 -11.87 19.07
CA MET A 741 10.36 -11.97 17.64
C MET A 741 8.89 -11.64 17.33
N MET A 742 8.66 -10.67 16.44
CA MET A 742 7.30 -10.32 16.00
C MET A 742 7.22 -10.10 14.48
N PRO A 743 6.21 -10.66 13.80
CA PRO A 743 5.82 -10.21 12.47
C PRO A 743 5.43 -8.73 12.49
N ILE A 744 5.98 -7.94 11.57
CA ILE A 744 5.65 -6.53 11.35
C ILE A 744 5.38 -6.28 9.87
N MET A 745 4.84 -5.10 9.52
CA MET A 745 4.48 -4.74 8.15
C MET A 745 3.50 -5.76 7.53
N ASN A 746 2.47 -6.16 8.28
CA ASN A 746 1.55 -7.25 7.93
C ASN A 746 2.27 -8.58 7.60
N GLY A 747 3.35 -8.85 8.33
CA GLY A 747 4.20 -10.03 8.20
C GLY A 747 5.03 -10.08 6.92
N ALA A 748 5.26 -8.95 6.25
CA ALA A 748 6.29 -8.86 5.21
C ALA A 748 7.71 -8.91 5.79
N ALA A 749 7.88 -8.57 7.07
CA ALA A 749 9.14 -8.63 7.79
C ALA A 749 8.96 -9.16 9.22
N ALA A 750 10.03 -9.72 9.77
CA ALA A 750 10.18 -10.09 11.17
C ALA A 750 11.05 -9.04 11.88
N ASN A 751 10.58 -8.54 13.02
CA ASN A 751 11.36 -7.70 13.91
C ASN A 751 11.93 -8.55 15.05
N PHE A 752 13.25 -8.65 15.10
CA PHE A 752 14.01 -9.30 16.16
C PHE A 752 14.57 -8.26 17.12
N VAL A 753 14.37 -8.49 18.42
CA VAL A 753 15.10 -7.82 19.50
C VAL A 753 15.71 -8.90 20.37
N VAL A 754 17.04 -9.00 20.31
CA VAL A 754 17.85 -10.03 20.98
C VAL A 754 18.47 -9.37 22.21
N PHE A 755 18.03 -9.76 23.40
CA PHE A 755 18.43 -9.20 24.68
C PHE A 755 19.49 -10.06 25.37
N ARG A 756 20.49 -9.43 25.98
CA ARG A 756 21.55 -10.10 26.73
C ARG A 756 21.79 -9.39 28.06
N ASP A 757 21.97 -10.17 29.13
CA ASP A 757 22.44 -9.67 30.41
C ASP A 757 23.94 -9.36 30.34
N ALA A 758 24.35 -8.23 30.93
CA ALA A 758 25.73 -7.79 30.93
C ALA A 758 26.57 -8.40 32.08
N GLU A 759 25.98 -9.29 32.89
CA GLU A 759 26.64 -10.02 33.99
C GLU A 759 27.32 -9.09 35.00
N GLY A 760 26.67 -7.95 35.27
CA GLY A 760 27.18 -6.89 36.14
C GLY A 760 28.17 -5.92 35.49
N ALA A 761 28.53 -6.09 34.21
CA ALA A 761 29.41 -5.16 33.51
C ALA A 761 28.76 -3.76 33.36
N PRO A 762 29.45 -2.67 33.74
CA PRO A 762 28.92 -1.32 33.66
C PRO A 762 28.93 -0.80 32.21
N TRP A 763 27.92 0.01 31.87
CA TRP A 763 27.92 0.73 30.60
C TRP A 763 28.75 2.02 30.69
N THR A 764 29.93 2.04 30.07
CA THR A 764 30.91 3.13 30.19
C THR A 764 30.90 4.13 29.02
N ASP A 765 30.27 3.81 27.89
CA ASP A 765 30.13 4.75 26.77
C ASP A 765 29.00 5.78 27.04
N ARG A 766 29.21 7.03 26.64
CA ARG A 766 28.19 8.10 26.75
C ARG A 766 27.02 7.91 25.77
N ARG A 767 27.24 7.15 24.69
CA ARG A 767 26.22 6.74 23.73
C ARG A 767 25.48 5.53 24.28
N TRP A 768 24.16 5.49 24.11
CA TRP A 768 23.35 4.31 24.47
C TRP A 768 23.22 3.32 23.30
N VAL A 769 23.77 3.67 22.15
CA VAL A 769 23.88 2.82 20.96
C VAL A 769 25.32 2.91 20.49
N ILE A 770 26.00 1.78 20.42
CA ILE A 770 27.39 1.68 19.96
C ILE A 770 27.50 0.59 18.88
N PRO A 771 28.48 0.67 17.96
CA PRO A 771 28.83 -0.45 17.11
C PRO A 771 29.25 -1.67 17.95
N SER A 772 29.01 -2.84 17.40
CA SER A 772 29.36 -4.19 17.88
C SER A 772 29.97 -4.96 16.72
N SER A 773 30.31 -6.23 16.92
CA SER A 773 30.68 -7.17 15.85
C SER A 773 29.74 -8.38 15.76
N ARG A 774 29.75 -9.09 14.62
CA ARG A 774 29.12 -10.42 14.47
C ARG A 774 29.61 -11.38 15.54
N ASP A 775 30.92 -11.42 15.75
CA ASP A 775 31.54 -12.39 16.64
C ASP A 775 31.18 -12.15 18.11
N GLU A 776 30.95 -10.89 18.53
CA GLU A 776 30.32 -10.59 19.82
C GLU A 776 28.91 -11.17 19.92
N VAL A 777 28.04 -10.94 18.93
CA VAL A 777 26.65 -11.45 18.93
C VAL A 777 26.64 -12.98 18.99
N MET A 778 27.51 -13.65 18.24
CA MET A 778 27.59 -15.12 18.26
C MET A 778 28.22 -15.64 19.56
N GLN A 779 29.16 -14.91 20.16
CA GLN A 779 29.79 -15.27 21.44
C GLN A 779 28.80 -15.15 22.61
N ASP A 780 27.95 -14.12 22.63
CA ASP A 780 26.92 -13.88 23.66
C ASP A 780 25.89 -15.02 23.76
N PHE A 781 25.68 -15.76 22.66
CA PHE A 781 24.67 -16.82 22.52
C PHE A 781 25.26 -18.19 22.14
N LYS A 782 26.58 -18.38 22.22
CA LYS A 782 27.30 -19.58 21.74
C LYS A 782 26.78 -20.92 22.32
N ASP A 783 26.23 -20.87 23.54
CA ASP A 783 25.75 -22.04 24.31
C ASP A 783 24.23 -22.27 24.15
N TRP A 784 23.57 -21.53 23.26
CA TRP A 784 22.14 -21.66 22.96
C TRP A 784 21.87 -22.71 21.86
N GLY A 785 20.62 -23.16 21.77
CA GLY A 785 20.20 -24.21 20.83
C GLY A 785 20.44 -23.86 19.37
N LYS A 786 20.73 -24.88 18.54
CA LYS A 786 21.07 -24.74 17.11
C LYS A 786 20.13 -23.82 16.33
N LYS A 787 18.82 -23.89 16.59
CA LYS A 787 17.82 -23.06 15.90
C LYS A 787 17.90 -21.58 16.26
N VAL A 788 18.34 -21.23 17.48
CA VAL A 788 18.63 -19.84 17.86
C VAL A 788 19.92 -19.35 17.22
N LEU A 789 20.99 -20.15 17.20
CA LEU A 789 22.21 -19.82 16.46
C LEU A 789 21.90 -19.56 14.97
N LYS A 790 21.03 -20.38 14.37
CA LYS A 790 20.52 -20.20 13.00
C LYS A 790 19.73 -18.90 12.80
N ILE A 791 18.94 -18.45 13.78
CA ILE A 791 18.27 -17.13 13.76
C ILE A 791 19.30 -15.99 13.74
N LEU A 792 20.34 -16.06 14.58
CA LEU A 792 21.41 -15.06 14.65
C LEU A 792 22.23 -15.02 13.36
N GLU A 793 22.48 -16.18 12.73
CA GLU A 793 23.12 -16.26 11.42
C GLU A 793 22.31 -15.57 10.30
N ILE A 794 20.97 -15.59 10.30
CA ILE A 794 20.17 -14.85 9.29
C ILE A 794 20.34 -13.35 9.44
N ILE A 795 20.30 -12.89 10.69
CA ILE A 795 20.42 -11.48 11.05
C ILE A 795 21.72 -10.92 10.45
N ASP A 796 22.80 -11.73 10.50
CA ASP A 796 24.12 -11.47 9.95
C ASP A 796 24.28 -11.67 8.42
N LEU A 797 23.92 -12.85 7.89
CA LEU A 797 24.16 -13.32 6.51
C LEU A 797 23.63 -12.40 5.39
N LEU A 798 22.78 -11.44 5.72
CA LEU A 798 22.21 -10.51 4.76
C LEU A 798 23.16 -9.40 4.31
N GLN A 799 24.41 -9.36 4.79
CA GLN A 799 25.42 -8.34 4.47
C GLN A 799 24.95 -6.89 4.72
N LEU A 800 23.90 -6.73 5.52
CA LEU A 800 23.39 -5.45 6.02
C LEU A 800 23.79 -5.24 7.49
N ILE A 801 24.77 -6.00 7.96
CA ILE A 801 25.43 -5.92 9.26
C ILE A 801 26.93 -5.75 9.01
N GLU A 802 27.31 -4.67 8.32
CA GLU A 802 28.71 -4.22 8.37
C GLU A 802 29.05 -3.69 9.77
N HIS A 803 28.03 -3.12 10.46
CA HIS A 803 28.10 -2.69 11.86
C HIS A 803 26.80 -3.06 12.60
N PRO A 804 26.75 -4.17 13.36
CA PRO A 804 25.65 -4.41 14.30
C PRO A 804 25.68 -3.36 15.40
N GLU A 805 24.52 -2.99 15.94
CA GLU A 805 24.43 -2.00 17.02
C GLU A 805 24.03 -2.67 18.34
N LYS A 806 24.77 -2.34 19.40
CA LYS A 806 24.48 -2.72 20.79
C LYS A 806 23.72 -1.59 21.47
N TRP A 807 22.45 -1.82 21.77
CA TRP A 807 21.53 -0.84 22.37
C TRP A 807 21.44 -1.08 23.88
N ALA A 808 22.09 -0.23 24.68
CA ALA A 808 22.00 -0.26 26.13
C ALA A 808 20.61 0.14 26.61
N LEU A 809 20.09 -0.60 27.60
CA LEU A 809 18.77 -0.37 28.16
C LEU A 809 18.87 0.49 29.42
N PHE A 810 18.09 1.55 29.44
CA PHE A 810 18.02 2.52 30.52
C PHE A 810 16.57 2.63 31.00
N HIS A 811 16.39 2.88 32.30
CA HIS A 811 15.08 3.14 32.90
C HIS A 811 15.20 4.21 33.98
N HIS A 812 14.08 4.83 34.36
CA HIS A 812 14.08 5.79 35.47
C HIS A 812 13.92 5.09 36.83
N LEU A 813 14.56 5.64 37.86
CA LEU A 813 14.26 5.30 39.25
C LEU A 813 12.92 5.93 39.68
N PRO A 814 12.28 5.40 40.75
CA PRO A 814 11.11 6.01 41.37
C PRO A 814 11.31 7.50 41.66
N ALA A 815 10.46 8.36 41.09
CA ALA A 815 10.44 9.79 41.38
C ALA A 815 9.67 10.07 42.67
N SER A 816 10.10 11.08 43.43
CA SER A 816 9.36 11.60 44.59
C SER A 816 8.01 12.24 44.19
N THR A 817 7.96 12.92 43.04
CA THR A 817 6.76 13.50 42.42
C THR A 817 6.93 13.62 40.90
N TYR A 818 5.82 13.68 40.16
CA TYR A 818 5.72 14.07 38.76
C TYR A 818 5.19 15.49 38.56
N ALA A 819 4.78 16.19 39.62
CA ALA A 819 4.15 17.50 39.55
C ALA A 819 4.70 18.46 40.62
N LYS A 820 4.98 19.70 40.22
CA LYS A 820 5.42 20.79 41.10
C LYS A 820 4.88 22.12 40.58
N GLY A 821 3.92 22.71 41.29
CA GLY A 821 3.21 23.89 40.80
C GLY A 821 2.46 23.57 39.49
N ASN A 822 2.55 24.48 38.51
CA ASN A 822 1.96 24.31 37.19
C ASN A 822 2.90 23.62 36.18
N PHE A 823 3.74 22.71 36.66
CA PHE A 823 4.64 21.90 35.85
C PHE A 823 4.52 20.42 36.21
N CYS A 824 4.27 19.56 35.22
CA CYS A 824 4.22 18.11 35.40
C CYS A 824 4.95 17.31 34.31
N LEU A 825 5.12 16.00 34.50
CA LEU A 825 5.78 15.07 33.58
C LEU A 825 4.80 14.02 33.03
N LEU A 826 4.99 13.60 31.78
CA LEU A 826 4.19 12.58 31.10
C LEU A 826 5.07 11.59 30.31
N GLY A 827 4.64 10.33 30.25
CA GLY A 827 5.28 9.27 29.48
C GLY A 827 6.69 8.96 29.95
N ASP A 828 7.59 8.67 29.01
CA ASP A 828 8.98 8.30 29.32
C ASP A 828 9.72 9.33 30.19
N ALA A 829 9.37 10.63 30.15
CA ALA A 829 9.94 11.64 31.05
C ALA A 829 9.57 11.40 32.54
N ALA A 830 8.39 10.83 32.79
CA ALA A 830 7.90 10.47 34.12
C ALA A 830 8.33 9.04 34.53
N HIS A 831 8.31 8.08 33.59
CA HIS A 831 8.38 6.64 33.92
C HIS A 831 8.97 5.75 32.82
N ALA A 832 9.98 6.21 32.08
CA ALA A 832 10.69 5.35 31.13
C ALA A 832 11.06 3.97 31.74
N SER A 833 10.45 2.92 31.19
CA SER A 833 10.63 1.54 31.62
C SER A 833 11.56 0.80 30.68
N THR A 834 12.03 -0.38 31.12
CA THR A 834 12.54 -1.37 30.17
C THR A 834 11.38 -1.88 29.27
N PRO A 835 11.66 -2.49 28.10
CA PRO A 835 10.60 -2.85 27.14
C PRO A 835 9.88 -4.18 27.43
N HIS A 836 10.23 -4.92 28.49
CA HIS A 836 9.81 -6.31 28.71
C HIS A 836 8.33 -6.52 29.10
N CYS A 837 7.63 -5.47 29.53
CA CYS A 837 6.16 -5.47 29.61
C CYS A 837 5.47 -4.93 28.33
N GLY A 838 6.21 -4.42 27.35
CA GLY A 838 5.66 -3.88 26.10
C GLY A 838 4.78 -2.62 26.25
N ALA A 839 4.67 -2.04 27.45
CA ALA A 839 3.57 -1.13 27.81
C ALA A 839 3.93 0.36 27.96
N GLY A 840 5.21 0.76 27.88
CA GLY A 840 5.64 2.14 28.16
C GLY A 840 4.92 3.21 27.32
N ALA A 841 4.84 3.01 26.00
CA ALA A 841 4.08 3.89 25.11
C ALA A 841 2.58 3.90 25.43
N GLY A 842 2.02 2.78 25.89
CA GLY A 842 0.63 2.67 26.33
C GLY A 842 0.36 3.46 27.61
N PHE A 843 1.30 3.46 28.56
CA PHE A 843 1.19 4.24 29.79
C PHE A 843 1.31 5.75 29.54
N ALA A 844 2.06 6.18 28.52
CA ALA A 844 2.05 7.58 28.08
C ALA A 844 0.68 8.02 27.54
N ILE A 845 -0.13 7.10 27.01
CA ILE A 845 -1.51 7.34 26.58
C ILE A 845 -2.47 7.30 27.79
N GLU A 846 -2.25 6.40 28.77
CA GLU A 846 -2.98 6.45 30.06
C GLU A 846 -2.77 7.80 30.77
N ASP A 847 -1.54 8.34 30.76
CA ASP A 847 -1.25 9.67 31.31
C ASP A 847 -2.01 10.78 30.57
N ALA A 848 -1.99 10.74 29.23
CA ALA A 848 -2.68 11.72 28.40
C ALA A 848 -4.19 11.72 28.68
N HIS A 849 -4.79 10.54 28.79
CA HIS A 849 -6.20 10.38 29.18
C HIS A 849 -6.51 11.04 30.52
N LEU A 850 -5.71 10.75 31.56
CA LEU A 850 -5.97 11.27 32.90
C LEU A 850 -5.74 12.78 32.98
N LEU A 851 -4.66 13.30 32.38
CA LEU A 851 -4.42 14.75 32.32
C LEU A 851 -5.53 15.48 31.55
N SER A 852 -5.95 14.98 30.38
CA SER A 852 -7.04 15.61 29.62
C SER A 852 -8.38 15.57 30.38
N GLY A 853 -8.62 14.52 31.16
CA GLY A 853 -9.83 14.40 31.98
C GLY A 853 -9.81 15.22 33.27
N LEU A 854 -8.66 15.79 33.67
CA LEU A 854 -8.53 16.73 34.79
C LEU A 854 -8.43 18.19 34.33
N LEU A 855 -7.87 18.41 33.13
CA LEU A 855 -7.79 19.71 32.47
C LEU A 855 -9.05 19.96 31.64
N THR A 856 -10.20 20.10 32.31
CA THR A 856 -11.50 20.36 31.66
C THR A 856 -12.09 21.71 32.10
N PRO A 857 -12.92 22.38 31.27
CA PRO A 857 -13.48 23.70 31.58
C PRO A 857 -14.37 23.77 32.83
N ASP A 858 -14.90 22.65 33.30
CA ASP A 858 -15.69 22.56 34.54
C ASP A 858 -14.82 22.49 35.81
N LEU A 859 -13.56 22.08 35.70
CA LEU A 859 -12.61 22.00 36.81
C LEU A 859 -11.67 23.20 36.87
N ILE A 860 -11.21 23.68 35.70
CA ILE A 860 -10.19 24.72 35.58
C ILE A 860 -10.81 26.11 35.37
N SER A 861 -10.88 26.91 36.43
CA SER A 861 -11.33 28.31 36.38
C SER A 861 -10.18 29.32 36.61
N SER A 862 -9.01 28.85 37.04
CA SER A 862 -7.82 29.65 37.33
C SER A 862 -6.52 28.84 37.14
N PRO A 863 -5.34 29.49 37.05
CA PRO A 863 -4.07 28.77 37.05
C PRO A 863 -3.80 27.99 38.36
N ALA A 864 -4.48 28.32 39.47
CA ALA A 864 -4.36 27.57 40.71
C ALA A 864 -5.06 26.21 40.64
N ASP A 865 -6.13 26.08 39.84
CA ASP A 865 -6.79 24.79 39.59
C ASP A 865 -5.89 23.84 38.80
N ILE A 866 -5.05 24.36 37.89
CA ILE A 866 -4.13 23.52 37.10
C ILE A 866 -3.12 22.80 38.02
N LYS A 867 -2.62 23.50 39.05
CA LYS A 867 -1.75 22.91 40.09
C LYS A 867 -2.45 21.77 40.80
N ILE A 868 -3.74 21.94 41.14
CA ILE A 868 -4.55 20.92 41.81
C ILE A 868 -4.76 19.71 40.88
N ALA A 869 -5.05 19.94 39.60
CA ALA A 869 -5.15 18.89 38.58
C ALA A 869 -3.83 18.10 38.43
N PHE A 870 -2.68 18.78 38.41
CA PHE A 870 -1.38 18.11 38.35
C PHE A 870 -1.04 17.33 39.63
N GLN A 871 -1.47 17.80 40.81
CA GLN A 871 -1.34 17.06 42.06
C GLN A 871 -2.26 15.83 42.12
N ALA A 872 -3.49 15.93 41.62
CA ALA A 872 -4.41 14.79 41.52
C ALA A 872 -3.87 13.73 40.53
N TYR A 873 -3.35 14.17 39.40
CA TYR A 873 -2.63 13.32 38.44
C TYR A 873 -1.44 12.60 39.09
N ASP A 874 -0.55 13.31 39.82
CA ASP A 874 0.58 12.69 40.51
C ASP A 874 0.14 11.59 41.49
N ARG A 875 -0.85 11.90 42.34
CA ARG A 875 -1.33 10.99 43.39
C ARG A 875 -1.87 9.66 42.82
N LEU A 876 -2.48 9.69 41.63
CA LEU A 876 -3.06 8.51 40.98
C LEU A 876 -2.10 7.80 40.01
N ARG A 877 -1.39 8.54 39.16
CA ARG A 877 -0.53 7.96 38.11
C ARG A 877 0.81 7.49 38.62
N ARG A 878 1.44 8.23 39.51
CA ARG A 878 2.81 7.94 39.95
C ARG A 878 2.98 6.55 40.56
N PRO A 879 2.09 6.05 41.44
CA PRO A 879 2.22 4.69 41.96
C PRO A 879 2.10 3.63 40.85
N ARG A 880 1.11 3.75 39.95
CA ARG A 880 0.90 2.79 38.86
C ARG A 880 2.05 2.78 37.86
N SER A 881 2.53 3.94 37.43
CA SER A 881 3.61 4.02 36.44
C SER A 881 4.97 3.57 36.99
N GLN A 882 5.28 3.85 38.26
CA GLN A 882 6.49 3.32 38.90
C GLN A 882 6.43 1.80 39.08
N GLU A 883 5.24 1.26 39.37
CA GLU A 883 5.02 -0.19 39.40
C GLU A 883 5.23 -0.84 38.02
N LEU A 884 4.87 -0.18 36.91
CA LEU A 884 5.24 -0.67 35.57
C LEU A 884 6.76 -0.72 35.40
N VAL A 885 7.50 0.30 35.81
CA VAL A 885 8.97 0.31 35.69
C VAL A 885 9.58 -0.84 36.50
N ARG A 886 9.08 -1.09 37.72
CA ARG A 886 9.50 -2.20 38.58
C ARG A 886 9.17 -3.55 37.95
N ARG A 887 7.91 -3.78 37.56
CA ARG A 887 7.44 -5.04 36.94
C ARG A 887 8.18 -5.32 35.63
N SER A 888 8.36 -4.33 34.75
CA SER A 888 9.07 -4.51 33.48
C SER A 888 10.56 -4.85 33.67
N ARG A 889 11.22 -4.30 34.71
CA ARG A 889 12.59 -4.72 35.06
C ARG A 889 12.61 -6.17 35.56
N ALA A 890 11.69 -6.55 36.46
CA ALA A 890 11.59 -7.93 36.94
C ALA A 890 11.26 -8.93 35.79
N ASN A 891 10.35 -8.57 34.88
CA ASN A 891 9.97 -9.38 33.75
C ASN A 891 11.17 -9.67 32.83
N GLY A 892 12.05 -8.69 32.61
CA GLY A 892 13.31 -8.89 31.88
C GLY A 892 14.34 -9.79 32.58
N MET A 893 14.22 -10.01 33.89
CA MET A 893 15.04 -11.02 34.60
C MET A 893 14.40 -12.41 34.45
N LEU A 894 13.08 -12.51 34.60
CA LEU A 894 12.34 -13.77 34.43
C LEU A 894 12.53 -14.38 33.03
N LEU A 895 12.56 -13.55 31.98
CA LEU A 895 12.82 -13.98 30.60
C LEU A 895 14.24 -14.52 30.38
N ASP A 896 15.21 -14.10 31.20
CA ASP A 896 16.61 -14.58 31.18
C ASP A 896 16.82 -15.79 32.11
N LEU A 897 15.73 -16.42 32.57
CA LEU A 897 15.66 -17.50 33.55
C LEU A 897 16.22 -17.13 34.94
N GLN A 898 16.14 -15.86 35.33
CA GLN A 898 16.60 -15.34 36.62
C GLN A 898 15.46 -14.86 37.52
N ASN A 899 15.49 -15.24 38.79
CA ASN A 899 14.68 -14.62 39.84
C ASN A 899 15.23 -13.20 40.16
N PRO A 900 14.40 -12.29 40.70
CA PRO A 900 14.85 -11.00 41.24
C PRO A 900 16.00 -11.11 42.26
N ASP A 901 16.05 -12.22 43.00
CA ASP A 901 17.07 -12.50 44.03
C ASP A 901 18.36 -13.15 43.45
N GLY A 902 18.47 -13.30 42.13
CA GLY A 902 19.65 -13.82 41.43
C GLY A 902 19.74 -15.35 41.29
N GLY A 903 18.82 -16.12 41.86
CA GLY A 903 18.73 -17.57 41.65
C GLY A 903 18.06 -17.94 40.31
N GLU A 904 18.30 -19.14 39.79
CA GLU A 904 17.67 -19.64 38.54
C GLU A 904 16.17 -19.97 38.73
N ILE A 905 15.34 -19.72 37.71
CA ILE A 905 13.91 -20.04 37.70
C ILE A 905 13.55 -20.98 36.53
N THR A 906 12.68 -21.96 36.78
CA THR A 906 12.24 -22.93 35.79
C THR A 906 11.11 -22.40 34.90
N HIS A 907 11.02 -22.88 33.66
CA HIS A 907 9.99 -22.51 32.69
C HIS A 907 8.56 -22.55 33.26
N GLU A 908 8.20 -23.62 33.97
CA GLU A 908 6.89 -23.81 34.63
C GLU A 908 6.51 -22.68 35.60
N LYS A 909 7.50 -22.04 36.25
CA LYS A 909 7.28 -20.97 37.23
C LYS A 909 7.23 -19.58 36.61
N ILE A 910 7.81 -19.39 35.42
CA ILE A 910 7.85 -18.10 34.73
C ILE A 910 6.46 -17.74 34.18
N ILE A 911 5.78 -18.70 33.54
CA ILE A 911 4.49 -18.46 32.85
C ILE A 911 3.46 -17.74 33.74
N PRO A 912 3.08 -18.24 34.93
CA PRO A 912 2.07 -17.55 35.76
C PRO A 912 2.52 -16.17 36.27
N LEU A 913 3.82 -15.96 36.49
CA LEU A 913 4.37 -14.65 36.88
C LEU A 913 4.33 -13.64 35.72
N PHE A 914 4.60 -14.12 34.50
CA PHE A 914 4.50 -13.33 33.29
C PHE A 914 3.04 -12.97 33.00
N GLU A 915 2.11 -13.90 33.15
CA GLU A 915 0.67 -13.67 32.98
C GLU A 915 0.11 -12.67 34.01
N ASP A 916 0.43 -12.78 35.30
CA ASP A 916 0.01 -11.80 36.33
C ASP A 916 0.50 -10.38 35.99
N ASN A 917 1.77 -10.24 35.60
CA ASN A 917 2.34 -8.96 35.20
C ASN A 917 1.57 -8.30 34.06
N GLN A 918 1.05 -9.09 33.11
CA GLN A 918 0.40 -8.59 31.90
C GLN A 918 -1.09 -8.36 32.12
N ALA A 919 -1.77 -9.23 32.88
CA ALA A 919 -3.12 -8.97 33.37
C ALA A 919 -3.19 -7.65 34.14
N TRP A 920 -2.22 -7.37 35.04
CA TRP A 920 -2.15 -6.11 35.78
C TRP A 920 -1.94 -4.87 34.87
N VAL A 921 -1.21 -5.02 33.76
CA VAL A 921 -1.09 -3.95 32.74
C VAL A 921 -2.44 -3.73 32.04
N TRP A 922 -3.04 -4.80 31.49
CA TRP A 922 -4.16 -4.74 30.55
C TRP A 922 -5.55 -4.51 31.18
N THR A 923 -5.80 -5.00 32.39
CA THR A 923 -7.14 -5.04 32.99
C THR A 923 -7.56 -3.76 33.72
N ALA A 924 -6.70 -2.73 33.75
CA ALA A 924 -6.97 -1.49 34.47
C ALA A 924 -8.24 -0.77 34.00
N ASP A 925 -9.08 -0.37 34.96
CA ASP A 925 -10.25 0.47 34.73
C ASP A 925 -9.85 1.96 34.71
N LEU A 926 -9.63 2.46 33.50
CA LEU A 926 -9.22 3.84 33.27
C LEU A 926 -10.36 4.85 33.52
N ALA A 927 -11.62 4.45 33.30
CA ALA A 927 -12.77 5.31 33.56
C ALA A 927 -13.01 5.50 35.07
N LYS A 928 -12.84 4.44 35.85
CA LYS A 928 -12.81 4.55 37.32
C LYS A 928 -11.60 5.39 37.77
N MET A 929 -10.41 5.16 37.22
CA MET A 929 -9.21 5.92 37.59
C MET A 929 -9.38 7.43 37.34
N LEU A 930 -10.05 7.82 36.26
CA LEU A 930 -10.41 9.22 36.00
C LEU A 930 -11.45 9.75 36.99
N THR A 931 -12.43 8.94 37.38
CA THR A 931 -13.40 9.31 38.43
C THR A 931 -12.69 9.55 39.77
N ASP A 932 -11.86 8.60 40.21
CA ASP A 932 -11.05 8.70 41.43
C ASP A 932 -10.14 9.95 41.40
N ALA A 933 -9.56 10.29 40.24
CA ALA A 933 -8.72 11.46 40.08
C ALA A 933 -9.52 12.78 40.18
N ARG A 934 -10.75 12.84 39.63
CA ARG A 934 -11.63 14.02 39.77
C ARG A 934 -12.13 14.20 41.21
N ASP A 935 -12.28 13.12 41.97
CA ASP A 935 -12.63 13.22 43.39
C ASP A 935 -11.43 13.66 44.25
N VAL A 936 -10.21 13.19 43.94
CA VAL A 936 -8.98 13.75 44.53
C VAL A 936 -8.77 15.22 44.17
N PHE A 937 -9.16 15.66 42.97
CA PHE A 937 -9.13 17.08 42.60
C PHE A 937 -10.02 17.92 43.54
N LYS A 938 -11.25 17.46 43.80
CA LYS A 938 -12.19 18.14 44.74
C LYS A 938 -11.66 18.13 46.18
N GLU A 939 -11.15 16.99 46.65
CA GLU A 939 -10.51 16.84 47.97
C GLU A 939 -9.39 17.88 48.16
N LEU A 940 -8.52 18.04 47.16
CA LEU A 940 -7.41 18.99 47.19
C LEU A 940 -7.85 20.45 47.00
N LYS A 941 -9.02 20.69 46.39
CA LYS A 941 -9.64 22.01 46.24
C LYS A 941 -10.46 22.44 47.47
N GLY A 942 -10.87 21.48 48.30
CA GLY A 942 -11.72 21.69 49.47
C GLY A 942 -13.23 21.72 49.15
N GLU A 943 -13.65 20.99 48.11
CA GLU A 943 -15.05 20.84 47.66
C GLU A 943 -15.71 19.55 48.17
#